data_AF-A0A5C6EB32-F1
#
_entry.id   AF-A0A5C6EB32-F1
#
_cell.length_a   1.000
_cell.length_b   1.000
_cell.length_c   1.000
_cell.angle_alpha   90.00
_cell.angle_beta   90.00
_cell.angle_gamma   90.00
#
_symmetry.space_group_name_H-M   'P 1'
#
loop_
_entity.id
_entity.type
_entity.pdbx_description
1 polymer ?
#
loop_
_entity_poly.entity_id
_entity_poly.type
_entity_poly.pdbx_seq_one_letter_code
_entity_poly.pdbx_strand_id
1 'polypeptide(L)'
;MKNKIGFAICISMLIVGWAQAADNSGRNSHFWLTIKPLAGNDTEIWDDMVLANGYRNVDLYHPDLACTRVNEESTTAFTVIWTGNSFIGDDRADVLRFDLLVNYDAKTFSMENVTIGGADLSANGLELHDFESHFSDGNLQLNFIVRNPSLLVEDPDHVYGDLPNGHTYGPTPYESMTQAKLDNAFPTFSWDRLQRTMLIRHGRAGYTDRQIERMAKSYPVIVLEKANGGFAGYRKTTRRLKEVNPDLKSIFYWNHELDFGDYGIDPLTQEEKDEFVNVRPLVRNRVRQYSRMNPRFQEWWRGSIYKMLGLEEGFAENGEPFITDNKNEVVDGTFIDRRDYPAFLYMPLYEKLPDNKLHIVNNGNDIEYRERIAFADGLYREGPAYRNIPFSLRFQQEAARKKRLTMIRSGLGHRTLREIEDRFDPVLAFYLGYVEPYSYLFYQASVDAVDEQYKWLADWVDQGLRPLGAPYSQALWDGHVITRSFEHCDLFYDLKSKSGKAVHRVLWKNNVGNPALKGDGTSHSDYTYSLQGGGNISGTGDNFFFLSDLHYGNGELKAKLSALENTHANARAGIMFRERVEPVETPLEDYADDQYVENYVAAYKDGTVIVSDARTIAVLRDPSGEMVMVCRNSRGEGLSLIGQADAAKGPYVKLVRNGDVFTGSCSVDEKTWTEIGQVALALPERVEAGMAVCSGDPDALTNATLSEFSRVESSSATQQ
;
A
#
# COMPACT_ATOMS: atom_id res chain seq x y z
N MET A 1 -21.11 -24.76 36.34
CA MET A 1 -22.22 -23.85 35.94
C MET A 1 -22.36 -23.90 34.43
N LYS A 2 -22.89 -24.98 33.85
CA LYS A 2 -24.17 -25.03 33.11
C LYS A 2 -24.84 -23.67 32.84
N ASN A 3 -24.73 -23.20 31.60
CA ASN A 3 -25.68 -22.41 30.79
C ASN A 3 -24.94 -21.36 29.95
N LYS A 4 -24.72 -21.65 28.66
CA LYS A 4 -24.63 -20.69 27.53
C LYS A 4 -24.44 -21.48 26.22
N ILE A 5 -25.35 -22.41 25.94
CA ILE A 5 -25.59 -22.95 24.59
C ILE A 5 -26.98 -22.47 24.24
N GLY A 6 -27.08 -21.60 23.23
CA GLY A 6 -28.37 -21.13 22.70
C GLY A 6 -28.25 -19.81 21.96
N PHE A 7 -28.53 -19.85 20.66
CA PHE A 7 -28.91 -18.73 19.80
C PHE A 7 -27.81 -17.73 19.35
N ALA A 8 -27.02 -18.17 18.37
CA ALA A 8 -26.47 -17.27 17.34
C ALA A 8 -27.24 -17.55 16.03
N ILE A 9 -28.52 -17.17 16.01
CA ILE A 9 -29.32 -17.07 14.79
C ILE A 9 -29.27 -15.60 14.39
N CYS A 10 -28.75 -15.32 13.19
CA CYS A 10 -28.92 -14.11 12.39
C CYS A 10 -29.58 -12.91 13.10
N ILE A 11 -28.81 -12.19 13.91
CA ILE A 11 -29.14 -10.81 14.29
C ILE A 11 -28.42 -9.91 13.28
N SER A 12 -28.91 -9.88 12.05
CA SER A 12 -28.51 -8.88 11.06
C SER A 12 -29.68 -8.26 10.30
N MET A 13 -30.93 -8.52 10.71
CA MET A 13 -32.11 -8.00 9.99
C MET A 13 -33.29 -7.51 10.84
N LEU A 14 -33.13 -7.22 12.13
CA LEU A 14 -34.23 -6.63 12.93
C LEU A 14 -33.70 -5.77 14.09
N ILE A 15 -33.04 -4.66 13.75
CA ILE A 15 -33.13 -3.43 14.53
C ILE A 15 -33.67 -2.36 13.59
N VAL A 16 -34.97 -2.40 13.35
CA VAL A 16 -35.71 -1.19 12.97
C VAL A 16 -35.98 -0.45 14.28
N GLY A 17 -34.92 0.16 14.79
CA GLY A 17 -34.94 1.17 15.83
C GLY A 17 -34.35 2.42 15.22
N TRP A 18 -34.95 3.57 15.50
CA TRP A 18 -34.52 4.89 15.08
C TRP A 18 -33.13 5.24 15.65
N ALA A 19 -32.07 4.57 15.17
CA ALA A 19 -30.71 4.88 15.54
C ALA A 19 -30.20 6.01 14.64
N GLN A 20 -30.36 7.25 15.12
CA GLN A 20 -29.53 8.37 14.67
C GLN A 20 -28.07 8.04 15.03
N ALA A 21 -27.21 8.14 14.02
CA ALA A 21 -25.74 7.96 13.97
C ALA A 21 -25.20 6.52 14.20
N ALA A 22 -24.91 5.81 13.11
CA ALA A 22 -24.04 4.61 13.13
C ALA A 22 -22.55 4.93 12.84
N ASP A 23 -22.23 6.19 12.54
CA ASP A 23 -20.86 6.71 12.38
C ASP A 23 -20.82 8.12 12.99
N ASN A 24 -20.04 8.27 14.06
CA ASN A 24 -19.75 9.52 14.75
C ASN A 24 -18.25 9.84 14.67
N SER A 25 -17.55 9.39 13.62
CA SER A 25 -16.12 9.66 13.44
C SER A 25 -15.83 11.13 13.10
N GLY A 26 -16.82 11.85 12.53
CA GLY A 26 -16.67 13.24 12.08
C GLY A 26 -15.68 13.44 10.92
N ARG A 27 -15.37 12.36 10.18
CA ARG A 27 -14.32 12.35 9.15
C ARG A 27 -14.83 12.74 7.78
N ASN A 28 -15.43 11.78 7.07
CA ASN A 28 -15.94 11.93 5.71
C ASN A 28 -17.39 11.45 5.66
N SER A 29 -18.26 12.27 5.08
CA SER A 29 -19.63 11.87 4.72
C SER A 29 -19.79 11.95 3.21
N HIS A 30 -19.93 10.78 2.58
CA HIS A 30 -20.11 10.64 1.13
C HIS A 30 -21.61 10.74 0.81
N PHE A 31 -21.97 11.65 -0.08
CA PHE A 31 -23.34 11.88 -0.53
C PHE A 31 -23.53 11.49 -1.99
N TRP A 32 -24.66 10.85 -2.26
CA TRP A 32 -25.20 10.58 -3.59
C TRP A 32 -26.59 11.21 -3.65
N LEU A 33 -26.80 12.15 -4.57
CA LEU A 33 -28.07 12.83 -4.74
C LEU A 33 -28.54 12.65 -6.17
N THR A 34 -29.79 12.23 -6.35
CA THR A 34 -30.52 12.35 -7.62
C THR A 34 -31.62 13.37 -7.45
N ILE A 35 -31.66 14.37 -8.33
CA ILE A 35 -32.69 15.39 -8.35
C ILE A 35 -33.32 15.47 -9.74
N LYS A 36 -34.66 15.36 -9.78
CA LYS A 36 -35.47 15.50 -10.99
C LYS A 36 -35.96 16.96 -11.14
N PRO A 37 -36.32 17.39 -12.37
CA PRO A 37 -36.84 18.75 -12.60
C PRO A 37 -38.10 19.13 -11.79
N LEU A 38 -38.82 18.14 -11.25
CA LEU A 38 -40.06 18.35 -10.50
C LEU A 38 -39.89 18.41 -8.98
N ALA A 39 -38.70 18.12 -8.43
CA ALA A 39 -38.46 18.10 -6.99
C ALA A 39 -38.87 19.41 -6.28
N GLY A 40 -39.49 19.30 -5.10
CA GLY A 40 -39.92 20.45 -4.28
C GLY A 40 -41.12 21.23 -4.84
N ASN A 41 -41.97 20.60 -5.65
CA ASN A 41 -43.21 21.16 -6.20
C ASN A 41 -44.44 20.62 -5.44
N ASP A 42 -45.60 21.28 -5.54
CA ASP A 42 -46.83 20.88 -4.84
C ASP A 42 -47.38 19.49 -5.26
N THR A 43 -46.92 18.96 -6.40
CA THR A 43 -47.27 17.64 -6.93
C THR A 43 -46.10 16.66 -6.89
N GLU A 44 -45.13 16.87 -6.00
CA GLU A 44 -43.96 16.00 -5.87
C GLU A 44 -44.35 14.55 -5.60
N ILE A 45 -43.59 13.64 -6.19
CA ILE A 45 -43.64 12.21 -5.88
C ILE A 45 -42.36 11.80 -5.16
N TRP A 46 -42.43 10.71 -4.39
CA TRP A 46 -41.35 10.29 -3.49
C TRP A 46 -39.97 10.22 -4.16
N ASP A 47 -39.89 9.79 -5.43
CA ASP A 47 -38.62 9.59 -6.15
C ASP A 47 -38.14 10.82 -6.94
N ASP A 48 -38.78 12.00 -6.80
CA ASP A 48 -38.33 13.24 -7.44
C ASP A 48 -37.00 13.75 -6.87
N MET A 49 -36.70 13.41 -5.61
CA MET A 49 -35.37 13.60 -5.03
C MET A 49 -35.03 12.47 -4.08
N VAL A 50 -33.82 11.93 -4.25
CA VAL A 50 -33.29 10.83 -3.46
C VAL A 50 -31.88 11.19 -3.03
N LEU A 51 -31.63 11.21 -1.73
CA LEU A 51 -30.33 11.51 -1.14
C LEU A 51 -29.88 10.32 -0.28
N ALA A 52 -28.73 9.76 -0.62
CA ALA A 52 -28.06 8.75 0.16
C ALA A 52 -26.74 9.28 0.73
N ASN A 53 -26.39 8.88 1.95
CA ASN A 53 -25.11 9.20 2.57
C ASN A 53 -24.24 7.93 2.79
N GLY A 54 -24.43 6.94 1.93
CA GLY A 54 -23.87 5.59 2.00
C GLY A 54 -24.46 4.72 3.11
N TYR A 55 -24.92 5.33 4.21
CA TYR A 55 -25.47 4.64 5.37
C TYR A 55 -26.94 4.32 5.17
N ARG A 56 -27.67 5.31 4.66
CA ARG A 56 -29.09 5.23 4.38
C ARG A 56 -29.41 5.97 3.11
N ASN A 57 -30.53 5.59 2.52
CA ASN A 57 -31.14 6.31 1.43
C ASN A 57 -32.43 6.95 1.94
N VAL A 58 -32.61 8.24 1.73
CA VAL A 58 -33.83 8.97 2.07
C VAL A 58 -34.41 9.64 0.82
N ASP A 59 -35.73 9.64 0.73
CA ASP A 59 -36.49 10.24 -0.35
C ASP A 59 -37.37 11.38 0.20
N LEU A 60 -38.13 12.07 -0.65
CA LEU A 60 -38.94 13.22 -0.25
C LEU A 60 -40.10 12.89 0.71
N TYR A 61 -40.46 11.61 0.89
CA TYR A 61 -41.46 11.23 1.91
C TYR A 61 -40.83 11.04 3.29
N HIS A 62 -39.51 11.02 3.38
CA HIS A 62 -38.81 10.90 4.65
C HIS A 62 -38.69 12.26 5.35
N PRO A 63 -39.00 12.37 6.66
CA PRO A 63 -38.98 13.66 7.38
C PRO A 63 -37.58 14.30 7.48
N ASP A 64 -36.53 13.51 7.24
CA ASP A 64 -35.14 13.98 7.28
C ASP A 64 -34.68 14.67 5.99
N LEU A 65 -35.50 14.68 4.92
CA LEU A 65 -35.17 15.30 3.65
C LEU A 65 -36.27 16.28 3.25
N ALA A 66 -35.88 17.52 2.94
CA ALA A 66 -36.78 18.53 2.42
C ALA A 66 -36.15 19.24 1.22
N CYS A 67 -36.98 19.59 0.25
CA CYS A 67 -36.59 20.39 -0.91
C CYS A 67 -37.64 21.45 -1.16
N THR A 68 -37.21 22.69 -1.33
CA THR A 68 -38.06 23.75 -1.88
C THR A 68 -37.45 24.25 -3.17
N ARG A 69 -38.26 24.65 -4.14
CA ARG A 69 -37.76 25.10 -5.43
C ARG A 69 -38.27 26.49 -5.81
N VAL A 70 -37.47 27.22 -6.59
CA VAL A 70 -37.84 28.47 -7.25
C VAL A 70 -37.36 28.39 -8.70
N ASN A 71 -38.23 28.69 -9.66
CA ASN A 71 -37.86 28.74 -11.07
C ASN A 71 -37.50 30.18 -11.48
N GLU A 72 -36.32 30.37 -12.03
CA GLU A 72 -35.81 31.65 -12.54
C GLU A 72 -35.38 31.49 -13.99
N GLU A 73 -36.22 31.95 -14.93
CA GLU A 73 -35.99 31.82 -16.38
C GLU A 73 -35.65 30.38 -16.83
N SER A 74 -34.37 30.11 -17.09
CA SER A 74 -33.84 28.81 -17.55
C SER A 74 -33.13 28.00 -16.46
N THR A 75 -33.12 28.50 -15.22
CA THR A 75 -32.46 27.87 -14.07
C THR A 75 -33.49 27.59 -12.98
N THR A 76 -33.45 26.41 -12.39
CA THR A 76 -34.22 26.08 -11.19
C THR A 76 -33.30 26.09 -9.99
N ALA A 77 -33.61 26.92 -8.99
CA ALA A 77 -32.95 26.94 -7.70
C ALA A 77 -33.67 25.98 -6.75
N PHE A 78 -32.96 24.99 -6.22
CA PHE A 78 -33.44 24.07 -5.20
C PHE A 78 -32.72 24.34 -3.89
N THR A 79 -33.46 24.60 -2.84
CA THR A 79 -32.94 24.58 -1.47
C THR A 79 -33.16 23.19 -0.90
N VAL A 80 -32.08 22.50 -0.57
CA VAL A 80 -32.11 21.15 -0.02
C VAL A 80 -31.71 21.20 1.46
N ILE A 81 -32.48 20.50 2.30
CA ILE A 81 -32.20 20.32 3.73
C ILE A 81 -32.22 18.84 4.02
N TRP A 82 -31.15 18.35 4.64
CA TRP A 82 -31.02 16.97 5.08
C TRP A 82 -30.56 16.90 6.53
N THR A 83 -31.21 16.07 7.36
CA THR A 83 -30.83 15.87 8.77
C THR A 83 -30.38 14.45 8.99
N GLY A 84 -29.12 14.18 9.38
CA GLY A 84 -28.62 12.82 9.50
C GLY A 84 -27.46 12.60 10.48
N ASN A 85 -26.41 11.86 10.11
CA ASN A 85 -25.32 11.56 11.05
C ASN A 85 -24.54 12.83 11.45
N SER A 86 -23.76 12.74 12.53
CA SER A 86 -22.86 13.82 12.95
C SER A 86 -21.71 13.98 11.95
N PHE A 87 -21.43 15.21 11.56
CA PHE A 87 -20.24 15.59 10.79
C PHE A 87 -19.08 16.01 11.69
N ILE A 88 -19.37 16.37 12.94
CA ILE A 88 -18.39 16.87 13.92
C ILE A 88 -18.00 15.82 14.97
N GLY A 89 -18.54 14.60 14.84
CA GLY A 89 -18.15 13.44 15.63
C GLY A 89 -18.76 13.37 17.02
N ASP A 90 -20.00 13.85 17.17
CA ASP A 90 -20.80 13.68 18.38
C ASP A 90 -21.98 12.71 18.16
N ASP A 91 -22.75 12.42 19.22
CA ASP A 91 -23.88 11.50 19.15
C ASP A 91 -25.18 12.15 18.60
N ARG A 92 -25.08 13.36 18.02
CA ARG A 92 -26.25 14.12 17.56
C ARG A 92 -26.34 14.13 16.04
N ALA A 93 -27.57 14.27 15.57
CA ALA A 93 -27.81 14.47 14.15
C ALA A 93 -27.53 15.90 13.72
N ASP A 94 -26.78 16.07 12.64
CA ASP A 94 -26.51 17.37 12.04
C ASP A 94 -27.47 17.66 10.88
N VAL A 95 -27.69 18.95 10.63
CA VAL A 95 -28.52 19.45 9.53
C VAL A 95 -27.62 20.04 8.45
N LEU A 96 -27.53 19.35 7.32
CA LEU A 96 -26.89 19.84 6.09
C LEU A 96 -27.92 20.64 5.28
N ARG A 97 -27.56 21.87 4.90
CA ARG A 97 -28.35 22.70 3.98
C ARG A 97 -27.45 23.17 2.84
N PHE A 98 -27.97 23.16 1.62
CA PHE A 98 -27.31 23.77 0.46
C PHE A 98 -28.34 24.18 -0.59
N ASP A 99 -27.94 25.12 -1.45
CA ASP A 99 -28.74 25.56 -2.60
C ASP A 99 -28.10 25.01 -3.89
N LEU A 100 -28.92 24.41 -4.76
CA LEU A 100 -28.53 23.94 -6.10
C LEU A 100 -29.17 24.81 -7.16
N LEU A 101 -28.37 25.47 -7.98
CA LEU A 101 -28.85 26.19 -9.16
C LEU A 101 -28.64 25.28 -10.37
N VAL A 102 -29.72 24.78 -10.98
CA VAL A 102 -29.63 23.77 -12.04
C VAL A 102 -30.26 24.28 -13.34
N ASN A 103 -29.50 24.21 -14.42
CA ASN A 103 -30.00 24.41 -15.78
C ASN A 103 -29.94 23.08 -16.53
N TYR A 104 -31.10 22.42 -16.64
CA TYR A 104 -31.22 21.09 -17.25
C TYR A 104 -30.98 21.11 -18.77
N ASP A 105 -31.31 22.22 -19.45
CA ASP A 105 -31.10 22.36 -20.90
C ASP A 105 -29.62 22.52 -21.23
N ALA A 106 -28.94 23.41 -20.51
CA ALA A 106 -27.50 23.63 -20.65
C ALA A 106 -26.66 22.52 -20.01
N LYS A 107 -27.27 21.63 -19.20
CA LYS A 107 -26.59 20.61 -18.40
C LYS A 107 -25.50 21.19 -17.52
N THR A 108 -25.83 22.29 -16.85
CA THR A 108 -24.93 22.99 -15.93
C THR A 108 -25.61 23.15 -14.59
N PHE A 109 -24.79 23.28 -13.54
CA PHE A 109 -25.30 23.57 -12.20
C PHE A 109 -24.22 24.22 -11.33
N SER A 110 -24.63 24.85 -10.24
CA SER A 110 -23.77 25.23 -9.12
C SER A 110 -24.39 24.78 -7.80
N MET A 111 -23.55 24.62 -6.77
CA MET A 111 -23.96 24.38 -5.40
C MET A 111 -23.40 25.48 -4.51
N GLU A 112 -24.26 26.11 -3.74
CA GLU A 112 -23.97 27.33 -2.97
C GLU A 112 -24.57 27.24 -1.56
N ASN A 113 -24.19 28.16 -0.68
CA ASN A 113 -24.73 28.30 0.67
C ASN A 113 -24.73 26.99 1.49
N VAL A 114 -23.63 26.23 1.40
CA VAL A 114 -23.50 24.94 2.08
C VAL A 114 -23.19 25.15 3.56
N THR A 115 -24.11 24.72 4.42
CA THR A 115 -24.03 24.94 5.87
C THR A 115 -24.37 23.68 6.65
N ILE A 116 -23.78 23.57 7.84
CA ILE A 116 -24.08 22.56 8.84
C ILE A 116 -24.57 23.26 10.11
N GLY A 117 -25.77 22.91 10.56
CA GLY A 117 -26.39 23.55 11.73
C GLY A 117 -26.59 25.07 11.56
N GLY A 118 -26.63 25.56 10.32
CA GLY A 118 -26.75 26.98 9.98
C GLY A 118 -25.44 27.76 9.94
N ALA A 119 -24.28 27.11 10.15
CA ALA A 119 -22.96 27.72 9.99
C ALA A 119 -22.25 27.17 8.74
N ASP A 120 -21.39 27.98 8.12
CA ASP A 120 -20.56 27.54 6.99
C ASP A 120 -19.69 26.33 7.37
N LEU A 121 -19.36 25.49 6.39
CA LEU A 121 -18.52 24.30 6.61
C LEU A 121 -17.19 24.64 7.31
N SER A 122 -16.53 25.72 6.90
CA SER A 122 -15.24 26.15 7.45
C SER A 122 -15.31 26.55 8.92
N ALA A 123 -16.46 27.05 9.40
CA ALA A 123 -16.68 27.36 10.82
C ALA A 123 -16.65 26.09 11.70
N ASN A 124 -16.93 24.93 11.09
CA ASN A 124 -16.84 23.62 11.72
C ASN A 124 -15.55 22.86 11.34
N GLY A 125 -14.61 23.52 10.63
CA GLY A 125 -13.39 22.87 10.13
C GLY A 125 -13.65 21.83 9.04
N LEU A 126 -14.75 21.99 8.29
CA LEU A 126 -15.16 21.09 7.21
C LEU A 126 -15.01 21.75 5.84
N GLU A 127 -14.92 20.93 4.80
CA GLU A 127 -14.88 21.34 3.40
C GLU A 127 -15.66 20.38 2.49
N LEU A 128 -15.87 20.79 1.24
CA LEU A 128 -16.42 19.94 0.18
C LEU A 128 -15.28 19.34 -0.65
N HIS A 129 -15.39 18.06 -0.97
CA HIS A 129 -14.42 17.33 -1.79
C HIS A 129 -15.10 16.36 -2.78
N ASP A 130 -14.37 15.88 -3.79
CA ASP A 130 -14.80 14.88 -4.80
C ASP A 130 -16.19 15.16 -5.42
N PHE A 131 -16.37 16.37 -5.95
CA PHE A 131 -17.63 16.80 -6.55
C PHE A 131 -17.78 16.32 -8.00
N GLU A 132 -18.63 15.31 -8.22
CA GLU A 132 -18.94 14.78 -9.54
C GLU A 132 -20.41 14.97 -9.88
N SER A 133 -20.70 15.23 -11.16
CA SER A 133 -22.06 15.39 -11.64
C SER A 133 -22.31 14.65 -12.94
N HIS A 134 -23.51 14.13 -13.10
CA HIS A 134 -23.96 13.52 -14.34
C HIS A 134 -25.40 13.93 -14.65
N PHE A 135 -25.64 14.40 -15.88
CA PHE A 135 -26.98 14.63 -16.39
C PHE A 135 -27.42 13.45 -17.25
N SER A 136 -28.31 12.62 -16.72
CA SER A 136 -28.87 11.44 -17.40
C SER A 136 -30.38 11.36 -17.22
N ASP A 137 -31.09 10.95 -18.26
CA ASP A 137 -32.55 10.76 -18.25
C ASP A 137 -33.34 12.00 -17.78
N GLY A 138 -32.81 13.20 -18.07
CA GLY A 138 -33.42 14.48 -17.68
C GLY A 138 -33.18 14.87 -16.22
N ASN A 139 -32.40 14.10 -15.46
CA ASN A 139 -32.12 14.32 -14.04
C ASN A 139 -30.68 14.79 -13.84
N LEU A 140 -30.43 15.43 -12.70
CA LEU A 140 -29.09 15.70 -12.21
C LEU A 140 -28.74 14.68 -11.14
N GLN A 141 -27.61 14.00 -11.32
CA GLN A 141 -26.99 13.12 -10.32
C GLN A 141 -25.73 13.79 -9.80
N LEU A 142 -25.55 13.81 -8.48
CA LEU A 142 -24.42 14.45 -7.80
C LEU A 142 -23.79 13.49 -6.81
N ASN A 143 -22.46 13.46 -6.80
CA ASN A 143 -21.67 12.86 -5.74
C ASN A 143 -20.80 13.95 -5.11
N PHE A 144 -20.75 14.00 -3.79
CA PHE A 144 -19.87 14.93 -3.08
C PHE A 144 -19.52 14.41 -1.70
N ILE A 145 -18.42 14.88 -1.14
CA ILE A 145 -17.97 14.53 0.20
C ILE A 145 -17.97 15.78 1.07
N VAL A 146 -18.60 15.71 2.23
CA VAL A 146 -18.33 16.65 3.34
C VAL A 146 -17.24 16.05 4.20
N ARG A 147 -16.15 16.79 4.38
CA ARG A 147 -14.91 16.25 4.94
C ARG A 147 -14.29 17.16 5.99
N ASN A 148 -13.69 16.56 7.02
CA ASN A 148 -12.73 17.24 7.89
C ASN A 148 -11.30 17.01 7.38
N PRO A 149 -10.63 18.00 6.76
CA PRO A 149 -9.29 17.84 6.22
C PRO A 149 -8.22 17.63 7.29
N SER A 150 -8.52 17.93 8.57
CA SER A 150 -7.59 17.71 9.68
C SER A 150 -7.51 16.25 10.13
N LEU A 151 -8.49 15.41 9.76
CA LEU A 151 -8.57 14.01 10.19
C LEU A 151 -7.95 13.06 9.17
N LEU A 152 -6.63 13.13 9.00
CA LEU A 152 -5.90 12.32 8.00
C LEU A 152 -5.52 10.91 8.48
N VAL A 153 -5.45 10.71 9.79
CA VAL A 153 -5.04 9.43 10.39
C VAL A 153 -6.26 8.55 10.57
N GLU A 154 -6.23 7.30 10.09
CA GLU A 154 -7.34 6.33 10.24
C GLU A 154 -7.85 6.24 11.68
N ASP A 155 -9.18 6.31 11.84
CA ASP A 155 -9.87 6.04 13.10
C ASP A 155 -9.98 4.51 13.32
N PRO A 156 -9.40 3.95 14.39
CA PRO A 156 -9.46 2.51 14.66
C PRO A 156 -10.88 1.99 14.94
N ASP A 157 -11.81 2.84 15.39
CA ASP A 157 -13.21 2.47 15.62
C ASP A 157 -14.02 2.53 14.31
N HIS A 158 -13.56 3.34 13.34
CA HIS A 158 -14.17 3.52 12.03
C HIS A 158 -13.14 3.37 10.89
N VAL A 159 -12.45 2.23 10.85
CA VAL A 159 -11.33 1.94 9.91
C VAL A 159 -11.66 2.26 8.45
N TYR A 160 -12.91 2.01 8.05
CA TYR A 160 -13.37 2.23 6.69
C TYR A 160 -14.08 3.55 6.48
N GLY A 161 -14.28 4.39 7.50
CA GLY A 161 -15.12 5.60 7.45
C GLY A 161 -14.76 6.60 6.35
N ASP A 162 -13.49 6.61 5.93
CA ASP A 162 -13.04 7.48 4.83
C ASP A 162 -13.48 6.99 3.44
N LEU A 163 -13.93 5.74 3.31
CA LEU A 163 -14.32 5.09 2.06
C LEU A 163 -15.80 5.27 1.73
N PRO A 164 -16.18 5.21 0.44
CA PRO A 164 -17.58 5.05 0.04
C PRO A 164 -18.22 3.84 0.73
N ASN A 165 -19.37 4.04 1.37
CA ASN A 165 -20.11 3.04 2.18
C ASN A 165 -19.33 2.47 3.38
N GLY A 166 -18.24 3.12 3.78
CA GLY A 166 -17.33 2.66 4.83
C GLY A 166 -17.96 2.42 6.20
N HIS A 167 -18.91 3.27 6.58
CA HIS A 167 -19.66 3.19 7.83
C HIS A 167 -20.51 1.91 7.95
N THR A 168 -20.76 1.18 6.86
CA THR A 168 -21.53 -0.08 6.91
C THR A 168 -20.72 -1.23 7.53
N TYR A 169 -19.40 -1.08 7.67
CA TYR A 169 -18.51 -2.17 8.07
C TYR A 169 -18.30 -2.29 9.59
N GLY A 170 -18.67 -1.30 10.40
CA GLY A 170 -18.54 -1.34 11.86
C GLY A 170 -17.11 -1.50 12.40
N PRO A 171 -16.92 -1.53 13.74
CA PRO A 171 -15.60 -1.63 14.37
C PRO A 171 -14.92 -2.98 14.10
N THR A 172 -13.63 -3.07 14.39
CA THR A 172 -12.84 -4.31 14.18
C THR A 172 -13.42 -5.47 14.99
N PRO A 173 -13.83 -6.61 14.38
CA PRO A 173 -14.57 -7.67 15.09
C PRO A 173 -13.65 -8.67 15.82
N TYR A 174 -12.37 -8.37 15.95
CA TYR A 174 -11.38 -9.24 16.58
C TYR A 174 -10.34 -8.46 17.38
N GLU A 175 -9.84 -9.12 18.42
CA GLU A 175 -8.83 -8.57 19.30
C GLU A 175 -7.42 -8.62 18.69
N SER A 176 -6.56 -7.74 19.20
CA SER A 176 -5.14 -7.74 18.88
C SER A 176 -4.47 -9.06 19.28
N MET A 177 -3.42 -9.44 18.54
CA MET A 177 -2.65 -10.65 18.84
C MET A 177 -2.08 -10.63 20.26
N THR A 178 -2.13 -11.77 20.95
CA THR A 178 -1.62 -11.88 22.33
C THR A 178 -0.09 -11.78 22.35
N GLN A 179 0.47 -11.23 23.43
CA GLN A 179 1.93 -11.11 23.56
C GLN A 179 2.62 -12.48 23.58
N ALA A 180 2.01 -13.48 24.23
CA ALA A 180 2.52 -14.85 24.24
C ALA A 180 2.65 -15.44 22.82
N LYS A 181 1.68 -15.18 21.93
CA LYS A 181 1.76 -15.62 20.54
C LYS A 181 2.88 -14.90 19.78
N LEU A 182 3.01 -13.59 19.98
CA LEU A 182 4.07 -12.79 19.34
C LEU A 182 5.46 -13.26 19.76
N ASP A 183 5.66 -13.53 21.05
CA ASP A 183 6.96 -13.92 21.59
C ASP A 183 7.38 -15.35 21.18
N ASN A 184 6.41 -16.26 20.98
CA ASN A 184 6.67 -17.68 20.81
C ASN A 184 6.53 -18.19 19.36
N ALA A 185 5.70 -17.57 18.52
CA ALA A 185 5.41 -18.06 17.16
C ALA A 185 5.87 -17.14 16.03
N PHE A 186 5.91 -15.82 16.24
CA PHE A 186 6.23 -14.87 15.18
C PHE A 186 7.76 -14.77 15.00
N PRO A 187 8.26 -14.48 13.78
CA PRO A 187 9.68 -14.21 13.60
C PRO A 187 10.02 -12.82 14.18
N THR A 188 11.31 -12.62 14.43
CA THR A 188 11.85 -11.31 14.78
C THR A 188 11.57 -10.33 13.65
N PHE A 189 10.95 -9.20 13.98
CA PHE A 189 10.66 -8.14 13.04
C PHE A 189 11.70 -7.02 13.14
N SER A 190 12.11 -6.46 12.00
CA SER A 190 13.00 -5.29 11.94
C SER A 190 12.52 -4.28 10.90
N TRP A 191 12.70 -3.00 11.22
CA TRP A 191 12.48 -1.89 10.28
C TRP A 191 13.69 -1.58 9.41
N ASP A 192 14.85 -2.20 9.66
CA ASP A 192 16.09 -1.87 8.94
C ASP A 192 15.93 -1.99 7.41
N ARG A 193 15.12 -2.96 6.97
CA ARG A 193 14.88 -3.29 5.56
C ARG A 193 13.44 -3.76 5.35
N LEU A 194 13.02 -3.75 4.09
CA LEU A 194 11.74 -4.31 3.68
C LEU A 194 11.62 -5.78 4.11
N GLN A 195 10.58 -6.07 4.89
CA GLN A 195 10.29 -7.43 5.33
C GLN A 195 9.58 -8.19 4.20
N ARG A 196 10.20 -9.26 3.72
CA ARG A 196 9.72 -10.04 2.57
C ARG A 196 9.32 -11.45 2.97
N THR A 197 8.45 -12.05 2.17
CA THR A 197 8.04 -13.45 2.30
C THR A 197 7.95 -14.10 0.91
N MET A 198 7.89 -15.43 0.87
CA MET A 198 7.65 -16.18 -0.35
C MET A 198 6.70 -17.36 -0.15
N LEU A 199 6.06 -17.80 -1.25
CA LEU A 199 5.42 -19.11 -1.37
C LEU A 199 6.03 -19.82 -2.57
N ILE A 200 6.63 -20.98 -2.35
CA ILE A 200 7.50 -21.57 -3.37
C ILE A 200 7.43 -23.11 -3.46
N ARG A 201 7.61 -23.65 -4.68
CA ARG A 201 7.87 -25.06 -4.97
C ARG A 201 9.07 -25.25 -5.89
N HIS A 202 9.84 -26.31 -5.69
CA HIS A 202 10.94 -26.71 -6.60
C HIS A 202 10.80 -28.18 -7.09
N GLY A 203 9.73 -28.88 -6.75
CA GLY A 203 9.55 -30.26 -7.17
C GLY A 203 10.61 -31.20 -6.57
N ARG A 204 10.94 -32.25 -7.32
CA ARG A 204 11.95 -33.26 -6.90
C ARG A 204 13.40 -32.77 -7.03
N ALA A 205 13.64 -31.72 -7.81
CA ALA A 205 14.99 -31.18 -7.99
C ALA A 205 15.53 -30.60 -6.68
N GLY A 206 14.65 -30.03 -5.83
CA GLY A 206 15.03 -29.43 -4.55
C GLY A 206 15.93 -28.20 -4.72
N TYR A 207 16.28 -27.58 -3.59
CA TYR A 207 17.07 -26.34 -3.57
C TYR A 207 18.57 -26.64 -3.38
N THR A 208 19.45 -25.90 -4.04
CA THR A 208 20.90 -25.92 -3.77
C THR A 208 21.20 -25.32 -2.40
N ASP A 209 22.37 -25.59 -1.82
CA ASP A 209 22.76 -25.00 -0.52
C ASP A 209 22.78 -23.47 -0.58
N ARG A 210 23.27 -22.93 -1.70
CA ARG A 210 23.26 -21.49 -1.99
C ARG A 210 21.85 -20.90 -1.98
N GLN A 211 20.91 -21.56 -2.64
CA GLN A 211 19.51 -21.11 -2.65
C GLN A 211 18.89 -21.14 -1.25
N ILE A 212 19.17 -22.18 -0.46
CA ILE A 212 18.73 -22.27 0.95
C ILE A 212 19.28 -21.10 1.76
N GLU A 213 20.57 -20.79 1.63
CA GLU A 213 21.20 -19.70 2.36
C GLU A 213 20.55 -18.35 2.04
N ARG A 214 20.37 -18.04 0.75
CA ARG A 214 19.69 -16.81 0.31
C ARG A 214 18.26 -16.72 0.82
N MET A 215 17.51 -17.80 0.70
CA MET A 215 16.13 -17.88 1.20
C MET A 215 16.10 -17.60 2.70
N ALA A 216 16.96 -18.26 3.48
CA ALA A 216 16.98 -18.15 4.94
C ALA A 216 17.43 -16.76 5.44
N LYS A 217 18.35 -16.09 4.73
CA LYS A 217 18.84 -14.74 5.05
C LYS A 217 17.86 -13.62 4.64
N SER A 218 17.05 -13.83 3.60
CA SER A 218 16.24 -12.75 3.00
C SER A 218 14.75 -12.80 3.32
N TYR A 219 14.25 -13.92 3.82
CA TYR A 219 12.81 -14.17 4.00
C TYR A 219 12.53 -14.79 5.38
N PRO A 220 12.12 -13.98 6.37
CA PRO A 220 11.82 -14.48 7.72
C PRO A 220 10.64 -15.46 7.78
N VAL A 221 9.76 -15.40 6.77
CA VAL A 221 8.62 -16.29 6.61
C VAL A 221 8.67 -16.93 5.23
N ILE A 222 8.58 -18.26 5.18
CA ILE A 222 8.57 -19.03 3.93
C ILE A 222 7.43 -20.03 3.97
N VAL A 223 6.51 -19.91 3.00
CA VAL A 223 5.50 -20.92 2.74
C VAL A 223 6.04 -21.89 1.70
N LEU A 224 6.19 -23.17 2.06
CA LEU A 224 6.54 -24.20 1.08
C LEU A 224 5.26 -24.85 0.57
N GLU A 225 5.10 -24.86 -0.75
CA GLU A 225 3.94 -25.45 -1.42
C GLU A 225 4.03 -26.99 -1.42
N LYS A 226 2.90 -27.68 -1.68
CA LYS A 226 2.79 -29.15 -1.63
C LYS A 226 3.77 -29.91 -2.54
N ALA A 227 4.21 -29.31 -3.64
CA ALA A 227 5.11 -29.92 -4.62
C ALA A 227 6.60 -29.73 -4.25
N ASN A 228 6.95 -29.93 -2.99
CA ASN A 228 8.34 -29.96 -2.49
C ASN A 228 8.74 -31.37 -2.01
N GLY A 229 8.23 -32.42 -2.67
CA GLY A 229 8.49 -33.81 -2.29
C GLY A 229 7.60 -34.33 -1.15
N GLY A 230 6.39 -33.79 -1.00
CA GLY A 230 5.46 -34.12 0.09
C GLY A 230 5.98 -33.64 1.45
N PHE A 231 5.36 -34.09 2.55
CA PHE A 231 5.72 -33.67 3.90
C PHE A 231 7.15 -34.06 4.31
N ALA A 232 7.67 -35.18 3.81
CA ALA A 232 9.08 -35.56 4.04
C ALA A 232 10.06 -34.56 3.39
N GLY A 233 9.80 -34.15 2.15
CA GLY A 233 10.62 -33.16 1.45
C GLY A 233 10.48 -31.75 2.04
N TYR A 234 9.28 -31.40 2.51
CA TYR A 234 9.06 -30.20 3.33
C TYR A 234 9.98 -30.20 4.56
N ARG A 235 9.90 -31.22 5.43
CA ARG A 235 10.72 -31.28 6.66
C ARG A 235 12.21 -31.25 6.37
N LYS A 236 12.66 -31.90 5.29
CA LYS A 236 14.07 -31.85 4.85
C LYS A 236 14.48 -30.42 4.49
N THR A 237 13.63 -29.69 3.75
CA THR A 237 13.91 -28.31 3.32
C THR A 237 13.87 -27.36 4.51
N THR A 238 12.88 -27.49 5.38
CA THR A 238 12.73 -26.69 6.61
C THR A 238 13.93 -26.85 7.54
N ARG A 239 14.46 -28.07 7.73
CA ARG A 239 15.71 -28.27 8.51
C ARG A 239 16.88 -27.48 7.93
N ARG A 240 17.12 -27.59 6.62
CA ARG A 240 18.20 -26.86 5.94
C ARG A 240 18.05 -25.34 6.08
N LEU A 241 16.82 -24.81 5.97
CA LEU A 241 16.56 -23.39 6.20
C LEU A 241 16.86 -22.97 7.64
N LYS A 242 16.39 -23.75 8.63
CA LYS A 242 16.58 -23.46 10.06
C LYS A 242 18.02 -23.66 10.55
N GLU A 243 18.81 -24.50 9.88
CA GLU A 243 20.26 -24.61 10.11
C GLU A 243 20.98 -23.29 9.80
N VAL A 244 20.51 -22.54 8.80
CA VAL A 244 21.03 -21.20 8.46
C VAL A 244 20.41 -20.11 9.33
N ASN A 245 19.09 -20.13 9.50
CA ASN A 245 18.35 -19.15 10.29
C ASN A 245 17.31 -19.84 11.20
N PRO A 246 17.65 -20.08 12.49
CA PRO A 246 16.74 -20.73 13.43
C PRO A 246 15.43 -19.98 13.69
N ASP A 247 15.42 -18.64 13.51
CA ASP A 247 14.24 -17.80 13.75
C ASP A 247 13.24 -17.83 12.59
N LEU A 248 13.67 -18.24 11.39
CA LEU A 248 12.81 -18.36 10.21
C LEU A 248 11.59 -19.23 10.50
N LYS A 249 10.40 -18.74 10.09
CA LYS A 249 9.15 -19.48 10.16
C LYS A 249 8.86 -20.17 8.83
N SER A 250 8.82 -21.49 8.87
CA SER A 250 8.43 -22.34 7.76
C SER A 250 6.97 -22.75 7.91
N ILE A 251 6.17 -22.46 6.88
CA ILE A 251 4.72 -22.66 6.88
C ILE A 251 4.34 -23.69 5.81
N PHE A 252 3.53 -24.68 6.18
CA PHE A 252 3.09 -25.74 5.28
C PHE A 252 1.80 -25.35 4.55
N TYR A 253 1.80 -25.37 3.22
CA TYR A 253 0.58 -25.15 2.42
C TYR A 253 -0.36 -26.36 2.44
N TRP A 254 -1.65 -26.13 2.70
CA TRP A 254 -2.71 -27.14 2.55
C TRP A 254 -3.96 -26.56 1.86
N ASN A 255 -4.51 -27.25 0.85
CA ASN A 255 -5.80 -26.89 0.26
C ASN A 255 -6.96 -27.69 0.91
N HIS A 256 -7.87 -27.01 1.60
CA HIS A 256 -8.92 -27.68 2.38
C HIS A 256 -10.15 -28.12 1.57
N GLU A 257 -10.28 -27.63 0.33
CA GLU A 257 -11.40 -27.96 -0.55
C GLU A 257 -11.00 -28.98 -1.62
N LEU A 258 -9.79 -28.84 -2.17
CA LEU A 258 -9.29 -29.68 -3.24
C LEU A 258 -8.39 -30.80 -2.73
N ASP A 259 -8.72 -32.01 -3.16
CA ASP A 259 -7.86 -33.17 -2.99
C ASP A 259 -6.82 -33.23 -4.11
N PHE A 260 -5.56 -32.98 -3.74
CA PHE A 260 -4.38 -33.10 -4.61
C PHE A 260 -3.64 -34.43 -4.42
N GLY A 261 -4.23 -35.40 -3.73
CA GLY A 261 -3.62 -36.66 -3.35
C GLY A 261 -2.97 -36.62 -1.97
N ASP A 262 -2.20 -37.66 -1.69
CA ASP A 262 -1.55 -37.85 -0.40
C ASP A 262 -0.40 -36.86 -0.18
N TYR A 263 -0.49 -36.10 0.92
CA TYR A 263 0.56 -35.18 1.35
C TYR A 263 1.68 -35.88 2.14
N GLY A 264 1.50 -37.16 2.49
CA GLY A 264 2.46 -37.97 3.24
C GLY A 264 2.43 -37.71 4.74
N ILE A 265 1.29 -37.26 5.27
CA ILE A 265 1.07 -36.95 6.70
C ILE A 265 0.20 -38.04 7.33
N ASP A 266 -1.02 -38.20 6.81
CA ASP A 266 -2.00 -39.17 7.30
C ASP A 266 -2.81 -39.72 6.10
N PRO A 267 -2.30 -40.73 5.39
CA PRO A 267 -2.91 -41.20 4.15
C PRO A 267 -4.31 -41.78 4.38
N LEU A 268 -5.29 -41.36 3.57
CA LEU A 268 -6.64 -41.90 3.62
C LEU A 268 -6.69 -43.39 3.21
N THR A 269 -7.44 -44.17 3.97
CA THR A 269 -7.89 -45.52 3.57
C THR A 269 -8.80 -45.44 2.34
N GLN A 270 -9.09 -46.59 1.71
CA GLN A 270 -10.00 -46.60 0.57
C GLN A 270 -11.43 -46.21 0.97
N GLU A 271 -11.90 -46.67 2.13
CA GLU A 271 -13.22 -46.29 2.69
C GLU A 271 -13.31 -44.78 2.89
N GLU A 272 -12.31 -44.17 3.53
CA GLU A 272 -12.30 -42.74 3.76
C GLU A 272 -12.16 -41.94 2.47
N LYS A 273 -11.47 -42.46 1.43
CA LYS A 273 -11.47 -41.81 0.11
C LYS A 273 -12.86 -41.80 -0.50
N ASP A 274 -13.58 -42.92 -0.41
CA ASP A 274 -14.94 -43.03 -0.95
C ASP A 274 -15.93 -42.14 -0.17
N GLU A 275 -15.70 -41.94 1.12
CA GLU A 275 -16.52 -41.09 2.00
C GLU A 275 -16.17 -39.59 1.91
N PHE A 276 -14.89 -39.26 1.90
CA PHE A 276 -14.40 -37.88 2.06
C PHE A 276 -14.16 -37.18 0.72
N VAL A 277 -13.92 -37.90 -0.37
CA VAL A 277 -13.49 -37.34 -1.65
C VAL A 277 -14.59 -37.53 -2.72
N ASN A 278 -14.59 -36.69 -3.77
CA ASN A 278 -15.51 -36.77 -4.93
C ASN A 278 -16.98 -36.46 -4.63
N VAL A 279 -17.26 -35.75 -3.54
CA VAL A 279 -18.64 -35.36 -3.17
C VAL A 279 -19.24 -34.25 -4.04
N ARG A 280 -18.46 -33.64 -4.94
CA ARG A 280 -18.87 -32.54 -5.84
C ARG A 280 -18.26 -32.73 -7.23
N PRO A 281 -18.78 -32.04 -8.27
CA PRO A 281 -18.20 -32.07 -9.61
C PRO A 281 -16.70 -31.75 -9.59
N LEU A 282 -15.94 -32.33 -10.52
CA LEU A 282 -14.51 -32.07 -10.61
C LEU A 282 -14.24 -30.57 -10.87
N VAL A 283 -13.31 -30.00 -10.13
CA VAL A 283 -12.80 -28.65 -10.40
C VAL A 283 -11.82 -28.72 -11.56
N ARG A 284 -11.98 -27.82 -12.54
CA ARG A 284 -11.18 -27.80 -13.80
C ARG A 284 -11.19 -29.15 -14.53
N ASN A 285 -12.30 -29.89 -14.42
CA ASN A 285 -12.51 -31.22 -15.00
C ASN A 285 -11.45 -32.28 -14.62
N ARG A 286 -10.70 -32.07 -13.52
CA ARG A 286 -9.60 -32.99 -13.14
C ARG A 286 -9.34 -33.14 -11.65
N VAL A 287 -9.71 -32.16 -10.81
CA VAL A 287 -9.38 -32.17 -9.39
C VAL A 287 -10.61 -32.52 -8.55
N ARG A 288 -10.44 -33.48 -7.64
CA ARG A 288 -11.47 -33.97 -6.72
C ARG A 288 -11.67 -32.99 -5.57
N GLN A 289 -12.83 -33.03 -4.92
CA GLN A 289 -13.17 -32.16 -3.80
C GLN A 289 -13.45 -32.95 -2.52
N TYR A 290 -13.18 -32.33 -1.36
CA TYR A 290 -13.45 -32.88 -0.04
C TYR A 290 -14.88 -32.62 0.47
N SER A 291 -15.40 -33.54 1.28
CA SER A 291 -16.66 -33.43 2.01
C SER A 291 -16.50 -32.64 3.31
N ARG A 292 -16.33 -31.33 3.18
CA ARG A 292 -16.05 -30.42 4.32
C ARG A 292 -17.09 -30.45 5.44
N MET A 293 -18.34 -30.80 5.14
CA MET A 293 -19.43 -30.90 6.13
C MET A 293 -19.45 -32.24 6.88
N ASN A 294 -18.70 -33.25 6.42
CA ASN A 294 -18.68 -34.55 7.06
C ASN A 294 -17.87 -34.47 8.38
N PRO A 295 -18.46 -34.80 9.55
CA PRO A 295 -17.75 -34.78 10.83
C PRO A 295 -16.49 -35.66 10.89
N ARG A 296 -16.52 -36.86 10.27
CA ARG A 296 -15.35 -37.76 10.21
C ARG A 296 -14.22 -37.14 9.40
N PHE A 297 -14.55 -36.48 8.27
CA PHE A 297 -13.56 -35.73 7.50
C PHE A 297 -12.95 -34.60 8.33
N GLN A 298 -13.77 -33.83 9.06
CA GLN A 298 -13.29 -32.72 9.87
C GLN A 298 -12.33 -33.18 10.99
N GLU A 299 -12.63 -34.32 11.61
CA GLU A 299 -11.77 -34.95 12.62
C GLU A 299 -10.43 -35.40 12.02
N TRP A 300 -10.48 -36.17 10.92
CA TRP A 300 -9.27 -36.59 10.20
C TRP A 300 -8.42 -35.38 9.75
N TRP A 301 -9.06 -34.36 9.18
CA TRP A 301 -8.37 -33.19 8.63
C TRP A 301 -7.66 -32.39 9.73
N ARG A 302 -8.32 -32.13 10.87
CA ARG A 302 -7.66 -31.47 12.03
C ARG A 302 -6.56 -32.34 12.62
N GLY A 303 -6.82 -33.63 12.81
CA GLY A 303 -5.83 -34.59 13.32
C GLY A 303 -4.58 -34.66 12.44
N SER A 304 -4.76 -34.59 11.11
CA SER A 304 -3.66 -34.50 10.15
C SER A 304 -2.82 -33.25 10.35
N ILE A 305 -3.44 -32.08 10.58
CA ILE A 305 -2.73 -30.83 10.86
C ILE A 305 -1.98 -30.91 12.19
N TYR A 306 -2.58 -31.49 13.23
CA TYR A 306 -1.88 -31.68 14.51
C TYR A 306 -0.65 -32.57 14.33
N LYS A 307 -0.78 -33.73 13.68
CA LYS A 307 0.35 -34.60 13.34
C LYS A 307 1.44 -33.87 12.55
N MET A 308 1.05 -33.06 11.55
CA MET A 308 1.96 -32.25 10.75
C MET A 308 2.75 -31.22 11.57
N LEU A 309 2.12 -30.64 12.59
CA LEU A 309 2.73 -29.66 13.48
C LEU A 309 3.53 -30.32 14.64
N GLY A 310 3.58 -31.66 14.70
CA GLY A 310 4.20 -32.39 15.80
C GLY A 310 3.38 -32.36 17.07
N LEU A 311 2.07 -32.20 16.96
CA LEU A 311 1.17 -32.06 18.09
C LEU A 311 0.51 -33.40 18.44
N GLU A 312 0.50 -33.74 19.72
CA GLU A 312 -0.07 -34.98 20.26
C GLU A 312 -1.29 -34.67 21.13
N GLU A 313 -2.43 -35.31 20.83
CA GLU A 313 -3.64 -35.18 21.65
C GLU A 313 -3.53 -36.05 22.91
N GLY A 314 -3.99 -35.53 24.04
CA GLY A 314 -4.03 -36.23 25.31
C GLY A 314 -5.21 -35.78 26.18
N PHE A 315 -5.37 -36.45 27.32
CA PHE A 315 -6.36 -36.09 28.34
C PHE A 315 -5.64 -35.82 29.65
N ALA A 316 -5.92 -34.66 30.26
CA ALA A 316 -5.41 -34.35 31.58
C ALA A 316 -6.06 -35.26 32.64
N GLU A 317 -5.50 -35.32 33.84
CA GLU A 317 -6.04 -36.15 34.94
C GLU A 317 -7.51 -35.80 35.28
N ASN A 318 -7.93 -34.56 35.01
CA ASN A 318 -9.31 -34.10 35.17
C ASN A 318 -10.25 -34.47 34.00
N GLY A 319 -9.75 -35.19 32.99
CA GLY A 319 -10.50 -35.62 31.82
C GLY A 319 -10.63 -34.57 30.71
N GLU A 320 -10.03 -33.39 30.86
CA GLU A 320 -10.06 -32.36 29.81
C GLU A 320 -9.06 -32.70 28.69
N PRO A 321 -9.48 -32.61 27.41
CA PRO A 321 -8.58 -32.85 26.29
C PRO A 321 -7.55 -31.71 26.17
N PHE A 322 -6.31 -32.05 25.88
CA PHE A 322 -5.24 -31.11 25.60
C PHE A 322 -4.45 -31.53 24.37
N ILE A 323 -3.62 -30.60 23.86
CA ILE A 323 -2.65 -30.87 22.82
C ILE A 323 -1.26 -30.48 23.34
N THR A 324 -0.30 -31.41 23.29
CA THR A 324 1.11 -31.16 23.63
C THR A 324 1.98 -31.07 22.39
N ASP A 325 3.00 -30.21 22.43
CA ASP A 325 3.94 -30.02 21.35
C ASP A 325 5.17 -30.93 21.48
N ASN A 326 5.37 -31.80 20.50
CA ASN A 326 6.60 -32.53 20.30
C ASN A 326 7.64 -31.58 19.73
N LYS A 327 8.40 -30.94 20.63
CA LYS A 327 9.42 -29.91 20.36
C LYS A 327 10.50 -30.30 19.33
N ASN A 328 10.51 -31.53 18.84
CA ASN A 328 11.42 -32.00 17.79
C ASN A 328 10.91 -31.72 16.36
N GLU A 329 9.63 -31.36 16.17
CA GLU A 329 9.11 -31.05 14.85
C GLU A 329 9.49 -29.62 14.43
N VAL A 330 9.91 -29.47 13.17
CA VAL A 330 10.51 -28.24 12.64
C VAL A 330 9.51 -27.33 11.95
N VAL A 331 8.24 -27.75 11.87
CA VAL A 331 7.16 -27.01 11.21
C VAL A 331 6.59 -25.98 12.17
N ASP A 332 6.60 -24.71 11.77
CA ASP A 332 6.16 -23.60 12.63
C ASP A 332 4.68 -23.29 12.46
N GLY A 333 4.07 -23.70 11.34
CA GLY A 333 2.66 -23.41 11.12
C GLY A 333 2.07 -23.97 9.83
N THR A 334 0.79 -23.65 9.66
CA THR A 334 -0.01 -24.06 8.50
C THR A 334 -0.51 -22.84 7.74
N PHE A 335 -0.55 -22.95 6.41
CA PHE A 335 -1.22 -22.04 5.52
C PHE A 335 -2.37 -22.76 4.84
N ILE A 336 -3.60 -22.39 5.18
CA ILE A 336 -4.78 -22.99 4.58
C ILE A 336 -5.30 -22.14 3.42
N ASP A 337 -5.32 -22.77 2.25
CA ASP A 337 -5.70 -22.14 1.00
C ASP A 337 -7.16 -22.39 0.62
N ARG A 338 -7.68 -21.50 -0.25
CA ARG A 338 -9.06 -21.21 -0.67
C ARG A 338 -9.74 -20.10 0.13
N ARG A 339 -10.43 -19.22 -0.63
CA ARG A 339 -11.01 -17.96 -0.16
C ARG A 339 -12.24 -18.14 0.72
N ASP A 340 -12.99 -19.23 0.55
CA ASP A 340 -14.25 -19.51 1.24
C ASP A 340 -14.04 -20.34 2.53
N TYR A 341 -13.04 -19.98 3.34
CA TYR A 341 -12.62 -20.76 4.49
C TYR A 341 -13.72 -20.89 5.57
N PRO A 342 -14.34 -22.08 5.78
CA PRO A 342 -15.48 -22.21 6.69
C PRO A 342 -15.07 -22.20 8.16
N ALA A 343 -15.62 -21.27 8.95
CA ALA A 343 -15.32 -21.13 10.37
C ALA A 343 -15.47 -22.43 11.18
N PHE A 344 -16.47 -23.27 10.85
CA PHE A 344 -16.69 -24.55 11.55
C PHE A 344 -15.53 -25.55 11.42
N LEU A 345 -14.69 -25.43 10.39
CA LEU A 345 -13.55 -26.32 10.17
C LEU A 345 -12.34 -25.84 11.00
N TYR A 346 -12.12 -24.53 11.03
CA TYR A 346 -10.91 -23.91 11.59
C TYR A 346 -11.02 -23.44 13.01
N MET A 347 -12.19 -22.97 13.45
CA MET A 347 -12.36 -22.49 14.82
C MET A 347 -11.96 -23.56 15.85
N PRO A 348 -12.41 -24.83 15.73
CA PRO A 348 -11.96 -25.90 16.64
C PRO A 348 -10.47 -26.27 16.49
N LEU A 349 -9.87 -25.98 15.34
CA LEU A 349 -8.43 -26.14 15.12
C LEU A 349 -7.68 -25.04 15.88
N TYR A 350 -8.04 -23.78 15.64
CA TYR A 350 -7.37 -22.60 16.18
C TYR A 350 -7.41 -22.55 17.71
N GLU A 351 -8.57 -22.86 18.31
CA GLU A 351 -8.77 -22.87 19.76
C GLU A 351 -7.82 -23.81 20.53
N LYS A 352 -7.28 -24.83 19.86
CA LYS A 352 -6.38 -25.82 20.47
C LYS A 352 -4.92 -25.68 20.04
N LEU A 353 -4.59 -24.73 19.16
CA LEU A 353 -3.21 -24.54 18.74
C LEU A 353 -2.41 -23.87 19.86
N PRO A 354 -1.21 -24.39 20.19
CA PRO A 354 -0.34 -23.74 21.17
C PRO A 354 0.24 -22.42 20.63
N ASP A 355 0.66 -21.55 21.55
CA ASP A 355 1.16 -20.20 21.25
C ASP A 355 2.45 -20.17 20.42
N ASN A 356 3.12 -21.30 20.21
CA ASN A 356 4.33 -21.40 19.40
C ASN A 356 4.09 -21.93 17.97
N LYS A 357 2.82 -22.13 17.57
CA LYS A 357 2.45 -22.54 16.20
C LYS A 357 1.62 -21.46 15.51
N LEU A 358 1.80 -21.28 14.21
CA LEU A 358 1.07 -20.32 13.38
C LEU A 358 -0.06 -20.96 12.58
N HIS A 359 -1.20 -20.26 12.49
CA HIS A 359 -2.30 -20.55 11.59
C HIS A 359 -2.53 -19.38 10.62
N ILE A 360 -2.20 -19.59 9.34
CA ILE A 360 -2.35 -18.60 8.28
C ILE A 360 -3.48 -19.04 7.35
N VAL A 361 -4.32 -18.09 6.92
CA VAL A 361 -5.45 -18.37 6.02
C VAL A 361 -5.38 -17.52 4.75
N ASN A 362 -5.89 -18.06 3.63
CA ASN A 362 -6.15 -17.27 2.43
C ASN A 362 -7.48 -16.54 2.60
N ASN A 363 -7.42 -15.24 2.84
CA ASN A 363 -8.63 -14.46 3.09
C ASN A 363 -9.34 -13.97 1.81
N GLY A 364 -8.75 -14.22 0.63
CA GLY A 364 -9.30 -13.71 -0.63
C GLY A 364 -9.46 -12.19 -0.63
N ASN A 365 -10.54 -11.71 -1.28
CA ASN A 365 -10.82 -10.28 -1.48
C ASN A 365 -12.08 -9.79 -0.78
N ASP A 366 -12.76 -10.62 0.03
CA ASP A 366 -14.12 -10.35 0.48
C ASP A 366 -14.20 -9.89 1.94
N ILE A 367 -14.95 -8.82 2.18
CA ILE A 367 -15.21 -8.25 3.52
C ILE A 367 -16.06 -9.20 4.37
N GLU A 368 -16.86 -10.06 3.73
CA GLU A 368 -17.70 -11.08 4.38
C GLU A 368 -16.91 -12.04 5.27
N TYR A 369 -15.58 -12.03 5.18
CA TYR A 369 -14.69 -12.88 5.95
C TYR A 369 -13.95 -12.15 7.08
N ARG A 370 -14.21 -10.86 7.33
CA ARG A 370 -13.52 -10.06 8.36
C ARG A 370 -13.63 -10.65 9.77
N GLU A 371 -14.80 -11.15 10.16
CA GLU A 371 -15.00 -11.79 11.48
C GLU A 371 -14.15 -13.04 11.67
N ARG A 372 -13.84 -13.74 10.58
CA ARG A 372 -13.14 -15.03 10.65
C ARG A 372 -11.63 -14.85 10.87
N ILE A 373 -11.10 -13.62 10.74
CA ILE A 373 -9.72 -13.24 11.12
C ILE A 373 -9.48 -13.43 12.63
N ALA A 374 -10.55 -13.47 13.44
CA ALA A 374 -10.47 -13.85 14.85
C ALA A 374 -9.83 -15.24 15.06
N PHE A 375 -9.90 -16.12 14.06
CA PHE A 375 -9.41 -17.49 14.12
C PHE A 375 -8.18 -17.72 13.23
N ALA A 376 -7.37 -16.67 13.02
CA ALA A 376 -6.14 -16.74 12.25
C ALA A 376 -5.04 -15.87 12.87
N ASP A 377 -3.80 -16.35 12.80
CA ASP A 377 -2.61 -15.62 13.20
C ASP A 377 -2.07 -14.74 12.07
N GLY A 378 -2.31 -15.16 10.83
CA GLY A 378 -1.87 -14.47 9.64
C GLY A 378 -2.83 -14.58 8.46
N LEU A 379 -2.69 -13.64 7.55
CA LEU A 379 -3.53 -13.50 6.37
C LEU A 379 -2.67 -13.47 5.12
N TYR A 380 -2.96 -14.36 4.19
CA TYR A 380 -2.46 -14.31 2.83
C TYR A 380 -3.49 -13.68 1.91
N ARG A 381 -3.06 -12.73 1.08
CA ARG A 381 -3.89 -12.08 0.06
C ARG A 381 -3.26 -12.14 -1.32
N GLU A 382 -4.07 -12.53 -2.30
CA GLU A 382 -3.72 -12.55 -3.73
C GLU A 382 -3.81 -11.13 -4.34
N GLY A 383 -2.94 -10.23 -3.89
CA GLY A 383 -2.77 -8.88 -4.43
C GLY A 383 -3.84 -7.88 -3.98
N PRO A 384 -3.63 -6.59 -4.26
CA PRO A 384 -4.70 -5.61 -4.09
C PRO A 384 -5.82 -5.92 -5.09
N ALA A 385 -7.07 -5.75 -4.66
CA ALA A 385 -8.18 -5.77 -5.61
C ALA A 385 -8.05 -4.51 -6.47
N TYR A 386 -7.55 -4.63 -7.70
CA TYR A 386 -7.25 -3.47 -8.57
C TYR A 386 -8.46 -2.54 -8.80
N ARG A 387 -9.68 -3.06 -8.69
CA ARG A 387 -10.92 -2.27 -8.80
C ARG A 387 -11.30 -1.55 -7.49
N ASN A 388 -10.66 -1.87 -6.38
CA ASN A 388 -10.89 -1.27 -5.05
C ASN A 388 -9.61 -1.34 -4.19
N ILE A 389 -8.58 -0.62 -4.64
CA ILE A 389 -7.31 -0.47 -3.91
C ILE A 389 -7.51 0.18 -2.53
N PRO A 390 -8.30 1.27 -2.38
CA PRO A 390 -8.59 1.88 -1.08
C PRO A 390 -9.05 0.87 -0.01
N PHE A 391 -10.03 0.05 -0.36
CA PHE A 391 -10.54 -0.98 0.54
C PHE A 391 -9.48 -2.02 0.89
N SER A 392 -8.73 -2.48 -0.10
CA SER A 392 -7.66 -3.46 0.12
C SER A 392 -6.60 -2.94 1.08
N LEU A 393 -6.31 -1.63 1.02
CA LEU A 393 -5.34 -0.97 1.89
C LEU A 393 -5.85 -0.88 3.33
N ARG A 394 -7.08 -0.38 3.54
CA ARG A 394 -7.71 -0.35 4.89
C ARG A 394 -7.83 -1.73 5.50
N PHE A 395 -8.22 -2.73 4.72
CA PHE A 395 -8.31 -4.10 5.20
C PHE A 395 -6.95 -4.67 5.66
N GLN A 396 -5.87 -4.40 4.91
CA GLN A 396 -4.53 -4.84 5.32
C GLN A 396 -4.02 -4.05 6.52
N GLN A 397 -4.29 -2.75 6.57
CA GLN A 397 -3.94 -1.87 7.67
C GLN A 397 -4.61 -2.30 8.97
N GLU A 398 -5.89 -2.63 8.94
CA GLU A 398 -6.65 -3.15 10.08
C GLU A 398 -5.97 -4.39 10.68
N ALA A 399 -5.73 -5.40 9.84
CA ALA A 399 -5.14 -6.66 10.26
C ALA A 399 -3.72 -6.46 10.81
N ALA A 400 -2.92 -5.63 10.14
CA ALA A 400 -1.56 -5.32 10.54
C ALA A 400 -1.52 -4.59 11.90
N ARG A 401 -2.42 -3.63 12.14
CA ARG A 401 -2.55 -2.92 13.43
C ARG A 401 -3.00 -3.82 14.57
N LYS A 402 -3.82 -4.84 14.28
CA LYS A 402 -4.16 -5.92 15.23
C LYS A 402 -3.07 -7.00 15.32
N LYS A 403 -1.88 -6.73 14.79
CA LYS A 403 -0.68 -7.57 14.83
C LYS A 403 -0.90 -8.97 14.22
N ARG A 404 -1.73 -9.04 13.18
CA ARG A 404 -1.81 -10.25 12.34
C ARG A 404 -0.60 -10.27 11.39
N LEU A 405 -0.06 -11.45 11.15
CA LEU A 405 0.98 -11.65 10.15
C LEU A 405 0.38 -11.44 8.76
N THR A 406 0.63 -10.30 8.12
CA THR A 406 0.05 -10.01 6.79
C THR A 406 1.02 -10.41 5.69
N MET A 407 0.53 -11.12 4.67
CA MET A 407 1.29 -11.48 3.46
C MET A 407 0.53 -10.99 2.23
N ILE A 408 1.08 -9.99 1.52
CA ILE A 408 0.51 -9.48 0.27
C ILE A 408 1.27 -10.01 -0.93
N ARG A 409 0.62 -10.82 -1.77
CA ARG A 409 1.20 -11.35 -3.01
C ARG A 409 0.87 -10.50 -4.21
N SER A 410 1.91 -10.02 -4.89
CA SER A 410 1.78 -9.38 -6.20
C SER A 410 2.46 -10.22 -7.27
N GLY A 411 1.77 -11.28 -7.73
CA GLY A 411 2.31 -12.18 -8.76
C GLY A 411 2.41 -11.50 -10.13
N LEU A 412 3.59 -11.52 -10.75
CA LEU A 412 3.88 -10.74 -11.96
C LEU A 412 3.74 -11.53 -13.27
N GLY A 413 3.78 -12.87 -13.20
CA GLY A 413 3.85 -13.75 -14.37
C GLY A 413 5.24 -13.77 -15.00
N HIS A 414 5.34 -14.27 -16.25
CA HIS A 414 6.60 -14.26 -17.00
C HIS A 414 6.91 -12.83 -17.48
N ARG A 415 8.12 -12.37 -17.18
CA ARG A 415 8.60 -10.99 -17.37
C ARG A 415 10.12 -10.98 -17.49
N THR A 416 10.67 -9.97 -18.14
CA THR A 416 12.09 -9.61 -18.05
C THR A 416 12.42 -9.08 -16.65
N LEU A 417 13.70 -9.04 -16.28
CA LEU A 417 14.13 -8.44 -15.00
C LEU A 417 13.72 -6.97 -14.92
N ARG A 418 13.87 -6.22 -16.02
CA ARG A 418 13.45 -4.81 -16.07
C ARG A 418 11.96 -4.65 -15.78
N GLU A 419 11.11 -5.42 -16.45
CA GLU A 419 9.66 -5.38 -16.22
C GLU A 419 9.28 -5.82 -14.80
N ILE A 420 10.05 -6.71 -14.17
CA ILE A 420 9.86 -7.05 -12.77
C ILE A 420 10.20 -5.81 -11.92
N GLU A 421 11.37 -5.19 -12.07
CA GLU A 421 11.72 -3.99 -11.30
C GLU A 421 10.71 -2.84 -11.45
N ASP A 422 10.25 -2.57 -12.68
CA ASP A 422 9.23 -1.53 -12.99
C ASP A 422 7.89 -1.77 -12.30
N ARG A 423 7.59 -3.02 -11.97
CA ARG A 423 6.35 -3.40 -11.28
C ARG A 423 6.54 -3.40 -9.77
N PHE A 424 7.74 -3.15 -9.25
CA PHE A 424 7.98 -3.14 -7.81
C PHE A 424 7.39 -1.90 -7.16
N ASP A 425 7.62 -0.72 -7.74
CA ASP A 425 7.18 0.57 -7.18
C ASP A 425 5.68 0.64 -6.83
N PRO A 426 4.72 0.23 -7.69
CA PRO A 426 3.30 0.27 -7.31
C PRO A 426 2.97 -0.72 -6.19
N VAL A 427 3.70 -1.83 -6.10
CA VAL A 427 3.52 -2.83 -5.04
C VAL A 427 4.13 -2.35 -3.72
N LEU A 428 5.31 -1.74 -3.80
CA LEU A 428 5.99 -1.13 -2.67
C LEU A 428 5.14 0.01 -2.10
N ALA A 429 4.58 0.88 -2.94
CA ALA A 429 3.72 1.96 -2.51
C ALA A 429 2.48 1.47 -1.76
N PHE A 430 1.84 0.40 -2.27
CA PHE A 430 0.73 -0.24 -1.56
C PHE A 430 1.17 -0.80 -0.20
N TYR A 431 2.31 -1.51 -0.14
CA TYR A 431 2.86 -2.08 1.10
C TYR A 431 3.18 -0.99 2.14
N LEU A 432 3.93 0.05 1.76
CA LEU A 432 4.31 1.15 2.65
C LEU A 432 3.09 1.92 3.18
N GLY A 433 2.01 1.97 2.41
CA GLY A 433 0.75 2.61 2.81
C GLY A 433 0.06 1.94 4.01
N TYR A 434 0.30 0.66 4.27
CA TYR A 434 -0.33 -0.06 5.39
C TYR A 434 0.64 -0.73 6.36
N VAL A 435 1.92 -0.88 6.01
CA VAL A 435 2.90 -1.69 6.75
C VAL A 435 2.91 -1.37 8.24
N GLU A 436 2.82 -2.40 9.08
CA GLU A 436 3.05 -2.36 10.52
C GLU A 436 4.00 -3.52 10.90
N PRO A 437 4.43 -3.66 12.17
CA PRO A 437 5.16 -4.85 12.59
C PRO A 437 4.42 -6.13 12.20
N TYR A 438 5.17 -7.10 11.70
CA TYR A 438 4.71 -8.39 11.16
C TYR A 438 3.98 -8.33 9.81
N SER A 439 4.18 -7.27 9.03
CA SER A 439 3.76 -7.20 7.63
C SER A 439 4.86 -7.61 6.65
N TYR A 440 4.58 -8.58 5.76
CA TYR A 440 5.54 -9.15 4.82
C TYR A 440 5.09 -8.99 3.37
N LEU A 441 6.00 -8.46 2.55
CA LEU A 441 5.80 -8.30 1.11
C LEU A 441 6.19 -9.58 0.36
N PHE A 442 5.25 -10.14 -0.39
CA PHE A 442 5.54 -11.19 -1.37
C PHE A 442 5.67 -10.56 -2.74
N TYR A 443 6.90 -10.64 -3.28
CA TYR A 443 7.22 -10.15 -4.61
C TYR A 443 8.00 -11.21 -5.42
N GLN A 444 7.28 -12.04 -6.18
CA GLN A 444 7.87 -13.04 -7.08
C GLN A 444 7.01 -13.20 -8.33
N ALA A 445 7.64 -13.48 -9.46
CA ALA A 445 6.93 -13.68 -10.73
C ALA A 445 6.04 -14.93 -10.70
N SER A 446 6.51 -16.01 -10.07
CA SER A 446 5.78 -17.27 -9.88
C SER A 446 6.15 -17.93 -8.55
N VAL A 447 5.31 -18.89 -8.13
CA VAL A 447 5.60 -19.82 -7.03
C VAL A 447 6.47 -21.00 -7.50
N ASP A 448 6.72 -21.12 -8.81
CA ASP A 448 7.48 -22.20 -9.42
C ASP A 448 8.97 -21.85 -9.52
N ALA A 449 9.80 -22.55 -8.76
CA ALA A 449 11.25 -22.45 -8.79
C ALA A 449 11.92 -23.44 -9.76
N VAL A 450 11.17 -24.38 -10.36
CA VAL A 450 11.74 -25.37 -11.29
C VAL A 450 12.22 -24.72 -12.57
N ASP A 451 11.56 -23.64 -12.99
CA ASP A 451 11.84 -22.94 -14.22
C ASP A 451 12.49 -21.59 -13.93
N GLU A 452 13.75 -21.46 -14.34
CA GLU A 452 14.57 -20.26 -14.13
C GLU A 452 13.99 -19.02 -14.83
N GLN A 453 13.12 -19.18 -15.84
CA GLN A 453 12.45 -18.07 -16.51
C GLN A 453 11.53 -17.26 -15.58
N TYR A 454 11.14 -17.83 -14.44
CA TYR A 454 10.28 -17.16 -13.47
C TYR A 454 11.01 -16.29 -12.46
N LYS A 455 12.37 -16.27 -12.48
CA LYS A 455 13.20 -15.38 -11.65
C LYS A 455 12.67 -15.27 -10.21
N TRP A 456 12.45 -16.42 -9.58
CA TRP A 456 11.68 -16.55 -8.34
C TRP A 456 12.37 -15.97 -7.10
N LEU A 457 13.71 -15.85 -7.13
CA LEU A 457 14.48 -15.05 -6.18
C LEU A 457 14.54 -13.61 -6.71
N ALA A 458 13.76 -12.73 -6.09
CA ALA A 458 13.67 -11.30 -6.42
C ALA A 458 14.48 -10.44 -5.44
N ASP A 459 15.55 -10.99 -4.88
CA ASP A 459 16.47 -10.31 -3.97
C ASP A 459 17.40 -9.32 -4.67
N TRP A 460 17.43 -9.31 -6.00
CA TRP A 460 18.17 -8.36 -6.83
C TRP A 460 17.48 -7.00 -7.05
N VAL A 461 16.19 -6.89 -6.72
CA VAL A 461 15.41 -5.65 -6.92
C VAL A 461 15.97 -4.55 -6.01
N ASP A 462 16.41 -3.44 -6.61
CA ASP A 462 17.13 -2.35 -5.94
C ASP A 462 16.40 -1.81 -4.70
N GLN A 463 15.12 -1.48 -4.87
CA GLN A 463 14.27 -0.95 -3.79
C GLN A 463 14.15 -1.96 -2.64
N GLY A 464 14.16 -3.26 -2.93
CA GLY A 464 14.16 -4.35 -1.95
C GLY A 464 15.43 -4.42 -1.08
N LEU A 465 16.51 -3.79 -1.54
CA LEU A 465 17.84 -3.78 -0.90
C LEU A 465 18.19 -2.46 -0.23
N ARG A 466 17.35 -1.43 -0.33
CA ARG A 466 17.59 -0.15 0.34
C ARG A 466 17.18 -0.22 1.81
N PRO A 467 17.85 0.53 2.70
CA PRO A 467 17.45 0.62 4.10
C PRO A 467 16.08 1.31 4.19
N LEU A 468 15.16 0.82 5.03
CA LEU A 468 13.80 1.38 5.15
C LEU A 468 13.67 2.33 6.35
N GLY A 469 13.99 1.80 7.53
CA GLY A 469 13.84 2.47 8.83
C GLY A 469 12.37 2.55 9.29
N ALA A 470 12.17 2.94 10.54
CA ALA A 470 10.82 3.01 11.10
C ALA A 470 10.03 4.17 10.47
N PRO A 471 8.69 4.05 10.34
CA PRO A 471 7.86 5.18 9.94
C PRO A 471 7.86 6.26 11.04
N TYR A 472 7.93 7.53 10.65
CA TYR A 472 7.83 8.66 11.60
C TYR A 472 6.40 8.86 12.11
N SER A 473 5.41 8.42 11.34
CA SER A 473 4.00 8.53 11.70
C SER A 473 3.18 7.36 11.14
N GLN A 474 1.92 7.32 11.54
CA GLN A 474 0.92 6.54 10.82
C GLN A 474 0.76 7.10 9.40
N ALA A 475 0.23 6.26 8.49
CA ALA A 475 -0.12 6.70 7.15
C ALA A 475 -1.21 7.79 7.22
N LEU A 476 -0.99 8.89 6.51
CA LEU A 476 -1.96 9.98 6.35
C LEU A 476 -2.76 9.72 5.08
N TRP A 477 -4.07 9.93 5.14
CA TRP A 477 -4.96 9.73 3.99
C TRP A 477 -5.94 10.88 3.84
N ASP A 478 -5.87 11.52 2.67
CA ASP A 478 -6.66 12.66 2.24
C ASP A 478 -7.84 12.27 1.30
N GLY A 479 -8.53 11.17 1.60
CA GLY A 479 -9.58 10.58 0.74
C GLY A 479 -9.09 9.89 -0.54
N HIS A 480 -8.04 10.38 -1.19
CA HIS A 480 -7.46 9.81 -2.42
C HIS A 480 -5.94 9.71 -2.44
N VAL A 481 -5.23 10.60 -1.72
CA VAL A 481 -3.78 10.56 -1.57
C VAL A 481 -3.40 9.97 -0.22
N ILE A 482 -2.44 9.04 -0.24
CA ILE A 482 -1.80 8.47 0.94
C ILE A 482 -0.37 8.97 0.99
N THR A 483 0.04 9.55 2.13
CA THR A 483 1.44 9.88 2.39
C THR A 483 1.94 9.21 3.65
N ARG A 484 3.22 8.84 3.65
CA ARG A 484 3.88 8.27 4.83
C ARG A 484 5.40 8.41 4.72
N SER A 485 6.01 9.02 5.72
CA SER A 485 7.47 9.19 5.76
C SER A 485 8.13 8.17 6.69
N PHE A 486 9.25 7.61 6.24
CA PHE A 486 10.12 6.69 6.96
C PHE A 486 11.50 7.32 7.14
N GLU A 487 12.35 6.73 7.97
CA GLU A 487 13.72 7.21 8.19
C GLU A 487 14.53 7.37 6.89
N HIS A 488 14.34 6.45 5.93
CA HIS A 488 15.14 6.41 4.70
C HIS A 488 14.35 6.59 3.41
N CYS A 489 13.02 6.61 3.46
CA CYS A 489 12.21 6.88 2.27
C CYS A 489 10.93 7.65 2.59
N ASP A 490 10.28 8.16 1.56
CA ASP A 490 9.02 8.87 1.62
C ASP A 490 8.04 8.28 0.59
N LEU A 491 6.81 8.01 1.04
CA LEU A 491 5.70 7.53 0.21
C LEU A 491 4.77 8.69 -0.13
N PHE A 492 4.55 8.89 -1.43
CA PHE A 492 3.40 9.60 -1.98
C PHE A 492 2.61 8.66 -2.89
N TYR A 493 1.34 8.42 -2.58
CA TYR A 493 0.49 7.52 -3.35
C TYR A 493 -0.90 8.11 -3.60
N ASP A 494 -1.09 8.66 -4.79
CA ASP A 494 -2.35 9.19 -5.27
C ASP A 494 -3.14 8.09 -6.03
N LEU A 495 -4.26 7.68 -5.47
CA LEU A 495 -5.13 6.63 -6.00
C LEU A 495 -6.05 7.11 -7.13
N LYS A 496 -6.25 8.43 -7.28
CA LYS A 496 -7.19 9.04 -8.25
C LYS A 496 -6.55 10.23 -8.98
N SER A 497 -5.36 10.04 -9.56
CA SER A 497 -4.71 11.16 -10.26
C SER A 497 -5.53 11.67 -11.44
N LYS A 498 -5.25 12.92 -11.85
CA LYS A 498 -5.85 13.59 -13.03
C LYS A 498 -5.78 12.75 -14.32
N SER A 499 -4.84 11.82 -14.42
CA SER A 499 -4.68 10.93 -15.58
C SER A 499 -5.61 9.71 -15.57
N GLY A 500 -6.40 9.52 -14.51
CA GLY A 500 -7.22 8.33 -14.28
C GLY A 500 -6.41 7.08 -13.88
N LYS A 501 -5.09 7.19 -13.73
CA LYS A 501 -4.20 6.12 -13.24
C LYS A 501 -3.61 6.52 -11.90
N ALA A 502 -3.40 5.57 -11.00
CA ALA A 502 -2.75 5.85 -9.73
C ALA A 502 -1.30 6.31 -9.94
N VAL A 503 -0.88 7.36 -9.23
CA VAL A 503 0.50 7.86 -9.21
C VAL A 503 1.14 7.44 -7.91
N HIS A 504 2.21 6.67 -8.00
CA HIS A 504 2.98 6.18 -6.86
C HIS A 504 4.39 6.72 -6.96
N ARG A 505 4.93 7.21 -5.84
CA ARG A 505 6.31 7.65 -5.71
C ARG A 505 6.84 7.18 -4.37
N VAL A 506 7.91 6.42 -4.44
CA VAL A 506 8.70 6.06 -3.28
C VAL A 506 10.07 6.68 -3.52
N LEU A 507 10.39 7.74 -2.79
CA LEU A 507 11.66 8.45 -2.94
C LEU A 507 12.54 8.20 -1.72
N TRP A 508 13.81 7.93 -1.95
CA TRP A 508 14.81 7.63 -0.93
C TRP A 508 15.52 8.90 -0.45
N LYS A 509 15.78 8.95 0.86
CA LYS A 509 16.37 10.08 1.56
C LYS A 509 17.88 9.90 1.63
N ASN A 510 18.63 10.79 0.99
CA ASN A 510 20.07 10.68 0.88
C ASN A 510 20.75 11.96 1.38
N ASN A 511 21.63 11.81 2.37
CA ASN A 511 22.56 12.85 2.78
C ASN A 511 23.87 12.63 2.01
N VAL A 512 24.03 13.33 0.88
CA VAL A 512 25.14 13.13 -0.05
C VAL A 512 26.41 13.73 0.52
N GLY A 513 27.52 12.98 0.48
CA GLY A 513 28.78 13.35 1.12
C GLY A 513 28.74 13.06 2.61
N ASN A 514 28.89 14.09 3.44
CA ASN A 514 28.72 13.98 4.88
C ASN A 514 28.37 15.37 5.46
N PRO A 515 27.18 15.92 5.14
CA PRO A 515 26.79 17.22 5.64
C PRO A 515 26.75 17.20 7.19
N ALA A 516 27.28 18.24 7.83
CA ALA A 516 27.35 18.32 9.30
C ALA A 516 25.95 18.24 9.95
N LEU A 517 24.96 18.81 9.28
CA LEU A 517 23.55 18.67 9.63
C LEU A 517 22.84 17.84 8.56
N LYS A 518 22.26 16.71 8.96
CA LYS A 518 21.49 15.84 8.07
C LYS A 518 20.15 16.50 7.72
N GLY A 519 19.81 16.46 6.45
CA GLY A 519 18.52 16.87 5.93
C GLY A 519 17.47 15.77 5.96
N ASP A 520 16.25 16.14 5.58
CA ASP A 520 15.09 15.26 5.47
C ASP A 520 14.13 15.77 4.37
N GLY A 521 13.19 14.92 3.93
CA GLY A 521 12.19 15.23 2.93
C GLY A 521 10.88 14.51 3.20
N THR A 522 9.76 15.20 3.01
CA THR A 522 8.42 14.63 3.22
C THR A 522 7.44 15.14 2.19
N SER A 523 6.61 14.24 1.66
CA SER A 523 5.49 14.59 0.79
C SER A 523 4.19 14.79 1.58
N HIS A 524 3.33 15.64 1.02
CA HIS A 524 2.04 16.00 1.58
C HIS A 524 0.91 15.70 0.59
N SER A 525 -0.31 15.52 1.08
CA SER A 525 -1.48 15.19 0.26
C SER A 525 -1.86 16.30 -0.74
N ASP A 526 -1.43 17.54 -0.49
CA ASP A 526 -1.62 18.70 -1.37
C ASP A 526 -0.58 18.78 -2.50
N TYR A 527 0.12 17.67 -2.79
CA TYR A 527 1.13 17.54 -3.84
C TYR A 527 2.40 18.39 -3.60
N THR A 528 2.61 18.87 -2.38
CA THR A 528 3.84 19.54 -1.98
C THR A 528 4.85 18.57 -1.37
N TYR A 529 6.13 18.96 -1.45
CA TYR A 529 7.26 18.33 -0.78
C TYR A 529 7.96 19.40 0.05
N SER A 530 8.13 19.12 1.34
CA SER A 530 8.99 19.90 2.22
C SER A 530 10.35 19.22 2.31
N LEU A 531 11.40 19.90 1.88
CA LEU A 531 12.77 19.42 1.98
C LEU A 531 13.57 20.31 2.92
N GLN A 532 14.46 19.69 3.68
CA GLN A 532 15.43 20.34 4.54
C GLN A 532 16.82 19.83 4.19
N GLY A 533 17.81 20.72 4.12
CA GLY A 533 19.19 20.32 3.84
C GLY A 533 20.23 21.31 4.30
N GLY A 534 21.38 20.78 4.74
CA GLY A 534 22.57 21.57 5.09
C GLY A 534 23.63 21.50 3.99
N GLY A 535 24.77 22.14 4.22
CA GLY A 535 25.96 22.02 3.36
C GLY A 535 25.85 22.81 2.05
N ASN A 536 26.59 22.39 1.02
CA ASN A 536 26.70 23.08 -0.26
C ASN A 536 26.86 22.13 -1.46
N ILE A 537 26.33 22.52 -2.61
CA ILE A 537 26.50 21.85 -3.90
C ILE A 537 27.58 22.63 -4.66
N SER A 538 28.85 22.28 -4.43
CA SER A 538 29.99 23.08 -4.92
C SER A 538 31.29 22.28 -4.92
N GLY A 539 32.36 22.87 -5.48
CA GLY A 539 33.70 22.28 -5.43
C GLY A 539 33.79 20.90 -6.08
N THR A 540 34.77 20.12 -5.63
CA THR A 540 35.06 18.76 -6.12
C THR A 540 34.23 17.67 -5.44
N GLY A 541 33.46 18.02 -4.41
CA GLY A 541 32.58 17.10 -3.67
C GLY A 541 31.44 17.84 -3.00
N ASP A 542 30.22 17.35 -3.19
CA ASP A 542 28.99 17.95 -2.66
C ASP A 542 28.68 17.48 -1.23
N ASN A 543 28.02 18.35 -0.47
CA ASN A 543 27.41 18.02 0.82
C ASN A 543 25.98 18.58 0.85
N PHE A 544 24.96 17.75 0.70
CA PHE A 544 23.57 18.23 0.58
C PHE A 544 22.54 17.12 0.84
N PHE A 545 21.26 17.49 0.90
CA PHE A 545 20.15 16.53 0.97
C PHE A 545 19.54 16.26 -0.41
N PHE A 546 19.31 14.99 -0.73
CA PHE A 546 18.78 14.53 -2.00
C PHE A 546 17.66 13.50 -1.79
N LEU A 547 16.44 13.87 -2.17
CA LEU A 547 15.27 12.98 -2.18
C LEU A 547 15.11 12.42 -3.60
N SER A 548 15.50 11.17 -3.82
CA SER A 548 15.66 10.60 -5.16
C SER A 548 15.23 9.14 -5.27
N ASP A 549 14.99 8.72 -6.49
CA ASP A 549 14.80 7.31 -6.81
C ASP A 549 15.52 6.97 -8.12
N LEU A 550 15.65 5.67 -8.38
CA LEU A 550 16.37 5.16 -9.53
C LEU A 550 15.65 5.53 -10.83
N HIS A 551 16.41 6.01 -11.82
CA HIS A 551 15.92 6.41 -13.13
C HIS A 551 16.73 5.73 -14.23
N TYR A 552 16.03 5.27 -15.26
CA TYR A 552 16.60 4.54 -16.38
C TYR A 552 16.55 5.33 -17.68
N GLY A 553 17.71 5.49 -18.31
CA GLY A 553 17.83 6.02 -19.66
C GLY A 553 17.20 7.40 -19.83
N ASN A 554 16.49 7.58 -20.94
CA ASN A 554 15.90 8.86 -21.32
C ASN A 554 14.72 9.22 -20.42
N GLY A 555 14.38 10.50 -20.37
CA GLY A 555 13.25 10.95 -19.54
C GLY A 555 13.25 12.43 -19.23
N GLU A 556 12.34 12.80 -18.34
CA GLU A 556 12.25 14.17 -17.83
C GLU A 556 12.00 14.20 -16.31
N LEU A 557 12.56 15.24 -15.70
CA LEU A 557 12.20 15.71 -14.37
C LEU A 557 11.52 17.08 -14.52
N LYS A 558 10.45 17.31 -13.76
CA LYS A 558 9.80 18.62 -13.62
C LYS A 558 9.47 18.87 -12.15
N ALA A 559 9.46 20.14 -11.75
CA ALA A 559 8.97 20.58 -10.46
C ALA A 559 8.62 22.08 -10.49
N LYS A 560 7.78 22.50 -9.56
CA LYS A 560 7.59 23.89 -9.18
C LYS A 560 8.35 24.18 -7.88
N LEU A 561 9.19 25.21 -7.87
CA LEU A 561 9.94 25.62 -6.68
C LEU A 561 9.28 26.85 -6.05
N SER A 562 8.39 26.59 -5.09
CA SER A 562 7.54 27.61 -4.49
C SER A 562 8.25 28.43 -3.42
N ALA A 563 9.20 27.84 -2.69
CA ALA A 563 9.95 28.53 -1.65
C ALA A 563 11.33 27.91 -1.41
N LEU A 564 12.28 28.75 -1.03
CA LEU A 564 13.59 28.40 -0.47
C LEU A 564 13.96 29.48 0.54
N GLU A 565 14.27 29.09 1.77
CA GLU A 565 14.73 30.03 2.79
C GLU A 565 16.08 30.66 2.42
N ASN A 566 16.24 31.96 2.69
CA ASN A 566 17.49 32.69 2.44
C ASN A 566 18.48 32.52 3.59
N THR A 567 19.01 31.31 3.75
CA THR A 567 20.03 30.97 4.75
C THR A 567 21.42 31.47 4.35
N HIS A 568 21.77 31.35 3.06
CA HIS A 568 23.02 31.83 2.49
C HIS A 568 22.84 32.17 1.00
N ALA A 569 23.73 33.00 0.43
CA ALA A 569 23.74 33.30 -1.01
C ALA A 569 23.98 32.06 -1.90
N ASN A 570 24.49 30.97 -1.31
CA ASN A 570 24.71 29.67 -1.95
C ASN A 570 23.63 28.64 -1.62
N ALA A 571 22.55 29.01 -0.91
CA ALA A 571 21.42 28.11 -0.72
C ALA A 571 20.83 27.75 -2.10
N ARG A 572 20.57 26.47 -2.34
CA ARG A 572 20.01 25.99 -3.61
C ARG A 572 18.97 24.92 -3.35
N ALA A 573 17.91 24.92 -4.15
CA ALA A 573 16.97 23.80 -4.24
C ALA A 573 16.62 23.53 -5.70
N GLY A 574 16.29 22.30 -6.09
CA GLY A 574 15.97 22.01 -7.49
C GLY A 574 15.83 20.55 -7.82
N ILE A 575 15.95 20.24 -9.11
CA ILE A 575 15.88 18.89 -9.66
C ILE A 575 17.23 18.47 -10.22
N MET A 576 17.55 17.18 -10.12
CA MET A 576 18.89 16.66 -10.40
C MET A 576 18.85 15.23 -10.96
N PHE A 577 19.69 14.97 -11.97
CA PHE A 577 20.19 13.62 -12.29
C PHE A 577 21.62 13.49 -11.76
N ARG A 578 21.89 12.41 -11.03
CA ARG A 578 23.18 12.14 -10.40
C ARG A 578 23.65 10.72 -10.70
N GLU A 579 24.90 10.60 -11.11
CA GLU A 579 25.56 9.30 -11.23
C GLU A 579 25.57 8.58 -9.87
N ARG A 580 25.34 7.27 -9.90
CA ARG A 580 25.56 6.38 -8.77
C ARG A 580 26.77 5.48 -9.03
N VAL A 581 27.44 5.05 -7.96
CA VAL A 581 28.39 3.93 -8.01
C VAL A 581 27.58 2.65 -7.98
N GLU A 582 27.64 1.90 -9.07
CA GLU A 582 27.16 0.52 -9.05
C GLU A 582 28.17 -0.33 -8.27
N PRO A 583 27.76 -1.02 -7.20
CA PRO A 583 28.68 -1.76 -6.34
C PRO A 583 29.27 -3.03 -7.00
N VAL A 584 28.79 -3.43 -8.19
CA VAL A 584 29.39 -4.49 -9.02
C VAL A 584 29.17 -4.19 -10.50
N GLU A 585 30.16 -4.46 -11.36
CA GLU A 585 30.11 -4.24 -12.82
C GLU A 585 29.29 -5.31 -13.58
N THR A 586 28.84 -6.39 -12.92
CA THR A 586 28.21 -7.53 -13.59
C THR A 586 26.82 -7.17 -14.12
N PRO A 587 26.52 -7.42 -15.42
CA PRO A 587 25.20 -7.20 -15.99
C PRO A 587 24.10 -7.97 -15.25
N LEU A 588 22.87 -7.42 -15.26
CA LEU A 588 21.66 -8.03 -14.67
C LEU A 588 21.39 -9.47 -15.16
N GLU A 589 22.07 -9.96 -16.20
CA GLU A 589 21.78 -11.25 -16.82
C GLU A 589 22.29 -12.45 -15.99
N ASP A 590 23.29 -12.25 -15.12
CA ASP A 590 23.97 -13.31 -14.36
C ASP A 590 23.85 -13.14 -12.82
N TYR A 591 22.62 -12.94 -12.31
CA TYR A 591 22.25 -12.77 -10.88
C TYR A 591 22.50 -13.98 -9.94
N ALA A 592 23.48 -14.81 -10.25
CA ALA A 592 23.84 -15.95 -9.43
C ALA A 592 24.75 -15.60 -8.25
N ASP A 593 25.29 -14.37 -8.12
CA ASP A 593 26.33 -14.10 -7.12
C ASP A 593 25.84 -13.38 -5.83
N ASP A 594 25.77 -14.11 -4.72
CA ASP A 594 25.40 -13.64 -3.36
C ASP A 594 26.30 -12.51 -2.83
N GLN A 595 27.55 -12.44 -3.31
CA GLN A 595 28.43 -11.33 -3.00
C GLN A 595 27.86 -9.99 -3.48
N TYR A 596 27.03 -10.00 -4.55
CA TYR A 596 26.32 -8.81 -5.00
C TYR A 596 25.41 -8.25 -3.91
N VAL A 597 24.52 -9.06 -3.33
CA VAL A 597 23.51 -8.58 -2.36
C VAL A 597 24.19 -8.07 -1.10
N GLU A 598 25.17 -8.80 -0.56
CA GLU A 598 25.90 -8.37 0.63
C GLU A 598 26.71 -7.08 0.38
N ASN A 599 27.37 -6.97 -0.78
CA ASN A 599 28.08 -5.74 -1.18
C ASN A 599 27.12 -4.58 -1.45
N TYR A 600 25.94 -4.84 -2.03
CA TYR A 600 24.92 -3.82 -2.29
C TYR A 600 24.36 -3.26 -0.97
N VAL A 601 24.03 -4.15 -0.03
CA VAL A 601 23.62 -3.83 1.34
C VAL A 601 24.68 -2.99 2.04
N ALA A 602 25.94 -3.42 1.98
CA ALA A 602 27.06 -2.71 2.58
C ALA A 602 27.27 -1.34 1.92
N ALA A 603 27.26 -1.26 0.60
CA ALA A 603 27.46 -0.02 -0.15
C ALA A 603 26.43 1.06 0.18
N TYR A 604 25.16 0.69 0.38
CA TYR A 604 24.13 1.62 0.85
C TYR A 604 24.36 2.07 2.30
N LYS A 605 24.79 1.15 3.19
CA LYS A 605 25.09 1.48 4.59
C LYS A 605 26.32 2.37 4.73
N ASP A 606 27.33 2.13 3.91
CA ASP A 606 28.62 2.82 3.93
C ASP A 606 28.58 4.13 3.12
N GLY A 607 27.44 4.45 2.50
CA GLY A 607 27.24 5.68 1.70
C GLY A 607 27.99 5.70 0.38
N THR A 608 28.47 4.54 -0.09
CA THR A 608 29.34 4.46 -1.28
C THR A 608 28.57 4.40 -2.60
N VAL A 609 27.23 4.27 -2.57
CA VAL A 609 26.40 4.28 -3.78
C VAL A 609 26.19 5.69 -4.32
N ILE A 610 25.87 6.65 -3.44
CA ILE A 610 25.64 8.05 -3.81
C ILE A 610 26.78 8.90 -3.26
N VAL A 611 27.91 8.85 -3.97
CA VAL A 611 29.16 9.53 -3.57
C VAL A 611 29.09 11.03 -3.81
N SER A 612 29.87 11.82 -3.06
CA SER A 612 29.88 13.29 -3.10
C SER A 612 30.44 13.89 -4.39
N ASP A 613 31.32 13.19 -5.08
CA ASP A 613 32.07 13.68 -6.23
C ASP A 613 31.47 13.25 -7.59
N ALA A 614 30.29 12.63 -7.57
CA ALA A 614 29.63 12.03 -8.74
C ALA A 614 29.34 13.04 -9.86
N ARG A 615 29.41 12.56 -11.12
CA ARG A 615 28.89 13.30 -12.27
C ARG A 615 27.43 13.65 -12.02
N THR A 616 27.08 14.90 -12.31
CA THR A 616 25.78 15.45 -11.91
C THR A 616 25.33 16.49 -12.91
N ILE A 617 24.04 16.55 -13.17
CA ILE A 617 23.40 17.66 -13.87
C ILE A 617 22.15 18.07 -13.11
N ALA A 618 22.02 19.37 -12.83
CA ALA A 618 20.92 19.90 -12.04
C ALA A 618 20.42 21.24 -12.58
N VAL A 619 19.13 21.49 -12.37
CA VAL A 619 18.52 22.82 -12.49
C VAL A 619 18.10 23.24 -11.09
N LEU A 620 18.74 24.29 -10.58
CA LEU A 620 18.63 24.74 -9.20
C LEU A 620 18.13 26.19 -9.16
N ARG A 621 17.32 26.53 -8.16
CA ARG A 621 16.85 27.87 -7.83
C ARG A 621 17.53 28.34 -6.56
N ASP A 622 17.89 29.63 -6.52
CA ASP A 622 18.42 30.28 -5.31
C ASP A 622 17.33 31.04 -4.51
N PRO A 623 17.65 31.68 -3.37
CA PRO A 623 16.65 32.40 -2.58
C PRO A 623 16.09 33.65 -3.27
N SER A 624 16.85 34.27 -4.19
CA SER A 624 16.36 35.41 -5.00
C SER A 624 15.36 34.97 -6.07
N GLY A 625 15.40 33.70 -6.42
CA GLY A 625 14.53 33.03 -7.38
C GLY A 625 15.15 32.83 -8.75
N GLU A 626 16.39 33.27 -8.95
CA GLU A 626 17.15 32.97 -10.15
C GLU A 626 17.37 31.45 -10.26
N MET A 627 17.37 30.96 -11.51
CA MET A 627 17.56 29.55 -11.81
C MET A 627 18.88 29.37 -12.55
N VAL A 628 19.63 28.34 -12.16
CA VAL A 628 20.91 27.96 -12.78
C VAL A 628 20.87 26.51 -13.20
N MET A 629 21.47 26.22 -14.35
CA MET A 629 21.79 24.86 -14.76
C MET A 629 23.27 24.61 -14.51
N VAL A 630 23.60 23.57 -13.75
CA VAL A 630 24.98 23.25 -13.36
C VAL A 630 25.32 21.81 -13.69
N CYS A 631 26.57 21.56 -14.07
CA CYS A 631 27.07 20.24 -14.47
C CYS A 631 28.42 19.94 -13.80
N ARG A 632 28.59 18.70 -13.32
CA ARG A 632 29.89 18.10 -13.04
C ARG A 632 30.16 17.03 -14.09
N ASN A 633 31.15 17.28 -14.96
CA ASN A 633 31.39 16.46 -16.15
C ASN A 633 32.12 15.14 -15.85
N SER A 634 33.07 15.16 -14.91
CA SER A 634 33.80 13.99 -14.45
C SER A 634 33.80 13.92 -12.92
N ARG A 635 34.05 12.73 -12.38
CA ARG A 635 34.18 12.57 -10.93
C ARG A 635 35.31 13.41 -10.36
N GLY A 636 35.07 14.03 -9.22
CA GLY A 636 36.06 14.87 -8.54
C GLY A 636 36.32 16.21 -9.21
N GLU A 637 35.65 16.55 -10.32
CA GLU A 637 35.76 17.87 -10.94
C GLU A 637 34.85 18.91 -10.26
N GLY A 638 35.17 20.19 -10.46
CA GLY A 638 34.34 21.30 -10.03
C GLY A 638 33.02 21.39 -10.79
N LEU A 639 31.97 21.91 -10.14
CA LEU A 639 30.73 22.26 -10.82
C LEU A 639 30.92 23.44 -11.78
N SER A 640 30.41 23.27 -12.99
CA SER A 640 30.41 24.29 -14.05
C SER A 640 29.00 24.83 -14.25
N LEU A 641 28.89 26.15 -14.38
CA LEU A 641 27.65 26.81 -14.78
C LEU A 641 27.42 26.59 -16.28
N ILE A 642 26.28 26.01 -16.65
CA ILE A 642 25.88 25.80 -18.04
C ILE A 642 25.04 26.96 -18.54
N GLY A 643 24.14 27.47 -17.69
CA GLY A 643 23.27 28.60 -18.03
C GLY A 643 22.51 29.12 -16.81
N GLN A 644 21.89 30.29 -16.97
CA GLN A 644 21.15 30.98 -15.93
C GLN A 644 19.89 31.64 -16.53
N ALA A 645 18.83 31.74 -15.74
CA ALA A 645 17.61 32.45 -16.08
C ALA A 645 17.13 33.32 -14.90
N ASP A 646 16.62 34.51 -15.25
CA ASP A 646 16.10 35.47 -14.29
C ASP A 646 14.93 34.91 -13.47
N ALA A 647 14.76 35.39 -12.23
CA ALA A 647 13.68 34.96 -11.34
C ALA A 647 12.27 35.10 -11.95
N ALA A 648 12.07 36.10 -12.83
CA ALA A 648 10.82 36.34 -13.53
C ALA A 648 10.44 35.24 -14.55
N LYS A 649 11.33 34.27 -14.83
CA LYS A 649 11.09 33.13 -15.73
C LYS A 649 10.63 31.87 -15.00
N GLY A 650 10.65 31.86 -13.67
CA GLY A 650 10.21 30.73 -12.82
C GLY A 650 8.75 30.86 -12.37
N PRO A 651 8.24 29.96 -11.49
CA PRO A 651 9.01 29.07 -10.60
C PRO A 651 9.16 27.62 -11.08
N TYR A 652 8.72 27.29 -12.29
CA TYR A 652 8.78 25.92 -12.82
C TYR A 652 10.14 25.62 -13.43
N VAL A 653 10.66 24.42 -13.20
CA VAL A 653 11.90 23.92 -13.78
C VAL A 653 11.67 22.56 -14.43
N LYS A 654 12.44 22.29 -15.49
CA LYS A 654 12.45 21.03 -16.22
C LYS A 654 13.86 20.65 -16.62
N LEU A 655 14.18 19.36 -16.53
CA LEU A 655 15.45 18.78 -16.96
C LEU A 655 15.16 17.53 -17.78
N VAL A 656 15.48 17.56 -19.07
CA VAL A 656 15.23 16.45 -20.02
C VAL A 656 16.54 15.76 -20.35
N ARG A 657 16.55 14.43 -20.32
CA ARG A 657 17.64 13.56 -20.75
C ARG A 657 17.28 12.85 -22.06
N ASN A 658 18.09 13.03 -23.10
CA ASN A 658 18.02 12.30 -24.36
C ASN A 658 19.41 11.77 -24.75
N GLY A 659 19.66 10.49 -24.46
CA GLY A 659 20.97 9.88 -24.48
C GLY A 659 21.89 10.57 -23.48
N ASP A 660 22.98 11.12 -23.99
CA ASP A 660 23.95 11.91 -23.23
C ASP A 660 23.65 13.42 -23.28
N VAL A 661 22.58 13.85 -23.94
CA VAL A 661 22.23 15.28 -24.03
C VAL A 661 21.21 15.64 -22.96
N PHE A 662 21.53 16.64 -22.16
CA PHE A 662 20.66 17.20 -21.13
C PHE A 662 20.26 18.62 -21.47
N THR A 663 18.97 18.91 -21.41
CA THR A 663 18.41 20.26 -21.63
C THR A 663 17.66 20.71 -20.38
N GLY A 664 18.10 21.82 -19.79
CA GLY A 664 17.45 22.49 -18.67
C GLY A 664 16.56 23.62 -19.16
N SER A 665 15.38 23.79 -18.55
CA SER A 665 14.43 24.84 -18.92
C SER A 665 13.65 25.35 -17.70
N CYS A 666 13.10 26.56 -17.79
CA CYS A 666 12.22 27.16 -16.79
C CYS A 666 10.90 27.65 -17.40
N SER A 667 9.89 27.86 -16.56
CA SER A 667 8.58 28.39 -16.97
C SER A 667 7.88 29.15 -15.84
N VAL A 668 7.02 30.10 -16.22
CA VAL A 668 6.13 30.84 -15.30
C VAL A 668 4.76 30.18 -15.14
N ASP A 669 4.35 29.35 -16.11
CA ASP A 669 2.98 28.85 -16.26
C ASP A 669 2.90 27.33 -16.54
N GLU A 670 4.04 26.64 -16.50
CA GLU A 670 4.22 25.22 -16.86
C GLU A 670 3.92 24.87 -18.34
N LYS A 671 3.48 25.84 -19.15
CA LYS A 671 3.06 25.64 -20.54
C LYS A 671 4.13 26.12 -21.51
N THR A 672 4.66 27.32 -21.27
CA THR A 672 5.68 27.95 -22.12
C THR A 672 7.03 27.79 -21.46
N TRP A 673 7.94 27.04 -22.10
CA TRP A 673 9.26 26.72 -21.55
C TRP A 673 10.37 27.54 -22.21
N THR A 674 11.19 28.21 -21.40
CA THR A 674 12.41 28.92 -21.82
C THR A 674 13.62 28.05 -21.49
N GLU A 675 14.48 27.79 -22.48
CA GLU A 675 15.71 27.04 -22.25
C GLU A 675 16.68 27.84 -21.36
N ILE A 676 17.25 27.16 -20.35
CA ILE A 676 18.33 27.68 -19.51
C ILE A 676 19.68 27.32 -20.14
N GLY A 677 19.79 26.09 -20.64
CA GLY A 677 20.95 25.62 -21.39
C GLY A 677 20.87 24.15 -21.76
N GLN A 678 21.89 23.70 -22.48
CA GLN A 678 22.05 22.33 -22.94
C GLN A 678 23.51 21.90 -22.80
N VAL A 679 23.75 20.65 -22.39
CA VAL A 679 25.10 20.08 -22.28
C VAL A 679 25.10 18.59 -22.62
N ALA A 680 26.19 18.12 -23.21
CA ALA A 680 26.46 16.69 -23.35
C ALA A 680 27.20 16.18 -22.09
N LEU A 681 26.64 15.18 -21.43
CA LEU A 681 27.19 14.50 -20.26
C LEU A 681 26.92 13.01 -20.39
N ALA A 682 27.96 12.20 -20.52
CA ALA A 682 27.80 10.75 -20.52
C ALA A 682 27.48 10.27 -19.10
N LEU A 683 26.20 9.98 -18.82
CA LEU A 683 25.77 9.30 -17.60
C LEU A 683 25.44 7.83 -17.90
N PRO A 684 25.65 6.90 -16.95
CA PRO A 684 25.18 5.53 -17.09
C PRO A 684 23.66 5.45 -17.34
N GLU A 685 23.17 4.31 -17.81
CA GLU A 685 21.73 4.09 -17.98
C GLU A 685 20.97 4.30 -16.66
N ARG A 686 21.49 3.72 -15.57
CA ARG A 686 20.96 3.84 -14.20
C ARG A 686 21.57 5.04 -13.49
N VAL A 687 20.72 5.97 -13.07
CA VAL A 687 21.10 7.17 -12.31
C VAL A 687 20.10 7.44 -11.19
N GLU A 688 20.50 8.19 -10.18
CA GLU A 688 19.55 8.73 -9.20
C GLU A 688 18.92 10.01 -9.76
N ALA A 689 17.61 10.13 -9.67
CA ALA A 689 16.88 11.29 -10.16
C ALA A 689 15.87 11.78 -9.13
N GLY A 690 15.86 13.08 -8.85
CA GLY A 690 15.06 13.59 -7.74
C GLY A 690 15.21 15.07 -7.46
N MET A 691 14.88 15.44 -6.23
CA MET A 691 14.90 16.82 -5.72
C MET A 691 16.05 17.01 -4.74
N ALA A 692 16.80 18.09 -4.88
CA ALA A 692 17.97 18.41 -4.07
C ALA A 692 17.78 19.72 -3.31
N VAL A 693 18.37 19.83 -2.12
CA VAL A 693 18.43 21.08 -1.34
C VAL A 693 19.73 21.19 -0.53
N CYS A 694 20.30 22.38 -0.48
CA CYS A 694 21.41 22.76 0.40
C CYS A 694 21.24 24.19 0.91
N SER A 695 21.72 24.46 2.12
CA SER A 695 21.67 25.77 2.77
C SER A 695 22.75 26.74 2.29
N GLY A 696 23.82 26.23 1.66
CA GLY A 696 25.02 27.02 1.37
C GLY A 696 25.88 27.32 2.61
N ASP A 697 25.43 26.92 3.80
CA ASP A 697 26.10 27.08 5.10
C ASP A 697 26.21 25.71 5.79
N PRO A 698 27.42 25.17 6.03
CA PRO A 698 27.59 23.87 6.65
C PRO A 698 26.99 23.76 8.06
N ASP A 699 26.80 24.88 8.77
CA ASP A 699 26.36 24.93 10.16
C ASP A 699 24.85 25.23 10.30
N ALA A 700 24.12 25.34 9.18
CA ALA A 700 22.69 25.62 9.18
C ALA A 700 21.91 24.72 8.21
N LEU A 701 20.65 24.42 8.56
CA LEU A 701 19.68 23.81 7.65
C LEU A 701 18.86 24.90 6.96
N THR A 702 18.46 24.65 5.72
CA THR A 702 17.49 25.48 4.99
C THR A 702 16.28 24.65 4.64
N ASN A 703 15.09 25.26 4.64
CA ASN A 703 13.88 24.62 4.14
C ASN A 703 13.57 25.06 2.70
N ALA A 704 13.07 24.12 1.89
CA ALA A 704 12.57 24.34 0.55
C ALA A 704 11.21 23.67 0.37
N THR A 705 10.32 24.32 -0.36
CA THR A 705 9.02 23.76 -0.75
C THR A 705 8.97 23.59 -2.25
N LEU A 706 8.80 22.35 -2.68
CA LEU A 706 8.56 21.99 -4.07
C LEU A 706 7.14 21.46 -4.22
N SER A 707 6.56 21.59 -5.40
CA SER A 707 5.29 20.94 -5.74
C SER A 707 5.31 20.52 -7.19
N GLU A 708 4.27 19.80 -7.63
CA GLU A 708 4.13 19.39 -9.04
C GLU A 708 5.36 18.63 -9.55
N PHE A 709 6.06 17.93 -8.65
CA PHE A 709 7.20 17.09 -9.05
C PHE A 709 6.71 16.02 -10.03
N SER A 710 7.49 15.68 -11.04
CA SER A 710 7.24 14.52 -11.89
C SER A 710 8.55 13.94 -12.37
N ARG A 711 8.67 12.60 -12.30
CA ARG A 711 9.75 11.81 -12.90
C ARG A 711 9.13 10.90 -13.94
N VAL A 712 9.59 11.01 -15.19
CA VAL A 712 9.09 10.21 -16.31
C VAL A 712 10.26 9.62 -17.06
N GLU A 713 10.30 8.30 -17.15
CA GLU A 713 11.21 7.57 -18.03
C GLU A 713 10.59 7.47 -19.42
N SER A 714 11.40 7.62 -20.46
CA SER A 714 10.99 7.37 -21.84
C SER A 714 11.82 6.23 -22.42
N SER A 715 11.14 5.22 -22.96
CA SER A 715 11.83 4.11 -23.61
C SER A 715 12.48 4.58 -24.90
N SER A 716 13.80 4.40 -25.03
CA SER A 716 14.49 4.41 -26.31
C SER A 716 14.26 3.08 -27.05
N ALA A 717 13.00 2.75 -27.36
CA ALA A 717 12.67 1.58 -28.19
C ALA A 717 11.32 1.77 -28.91
N THR A 718 11.46 1.85 -30.23
CA THR A 718 10.53 1.56 -31.33
C THR A 718 9.24 0.81 -30.96
N GLN A 719 8.12 1.32 -31.47
CA GLN A 719 6.98 0.49 -31.84
C GLN A 719 7.48 -0.75 -32.59
N GLN A 720 7.18 -1.94 -32.06
CA GLN A 720 6.87 -3.13 -32.84
C GLN A 720 5.98 -4.08 -32.05
#